data_AF-A0A962RCZ3-F1
#
_entry.id   AF-A0A962RCZ3-F1
#
_cell.length_a   1.000
_cell.length_b   1.000
_cell.length_c   1.000
_cell.angle_alpha   90.00
_cell.angle_beta   90.00
_cell.angle_gamma   90.00
#
_symmetry.space_group_name_H-M   'P 1'
#
loop_
_entity.id
_entity.type
_entity.pdbx_description
1 polymer ?
#
loop_
_entity_poly.entity_id
_entity_poly.type
_entity_poly.pdbx_seq_one_letter_code
_entity_poly.pdbx_strand_id
1 'polypeptide(L)'
;MPFAPDDVSAGSESELQTAVIGAAQTVDLPRRILESDYFANIAERAERDEASQRPATQLHRFVQDNPDQVWENAWIRLPWGRLNERARALWAQDLLADREDASQGQRKDQARFHFIAPDGSRWLRLPISYLLKLALAQLAGDYGRVQPQRAATAERLMAHFLNDNSSPETFSFHVSEPEGRARAGQISVGDAVATETGKRFLLTQWLLAYADHAFGLSESGQKALAYYSPHAPVRLHDLNDAVSDSFFRELFLSPCLSGWRHGEEKHRYMALCHKVLSRSQLNAIQVLREAGVIVNNLVVVPRTSNLSLANNGTHVSIGSRRITALLDAGSPHFRPEHEKVLGDLVIKIFEHFLPLFVGLYSAAPYRLDYSDFHPERVLGFLPHELHSSHLRMLWRNWKAKARLNLLPGTSLTPMGPRWIDRIIETVFRKRGDRVPDYRLIDYLVALASTDRSPALDGTPGNQQRLLGDLDDLGVFDRGMSLYLPFKQREHAKMGFSGFEARWFSLFPSLGKDLARAVDLQVLLTALAMKLISQGVTHDDIPDARFTESERRQFMFVAAAGLRTGYVRIKGDRPRNRFLARLLADTAKTRPSHLYRTYAKVYLDDYRDGLLRFIEREGADLIEAFDMHAVIDDLRARVAGGAEQELDREVRASLRVRDSLHADGRTYNRRAERLYREDFRRRHRDEAIHRVAEELRGDAAEPPFTLFQNDPTTLPERIGLLLDTLADDLNQNRSTS
;
A
#
# COMPACT_ATOMS: atom_id res chain seq x y z
N MET A 1 -29.36 -8.63 -5.80
CA MET A 1 -28.14 -8.97 -6.58
C MET A 1 -26.93 -8.92 -5.66
N PRO A 2 -25.90 -9.78 -5.81
CA PRO A 2 -24.65 -9.63 -5.07
C PRO A 2 -24.01 -8.24 -5.27
N PHE A 3 -23.45 -7.66 -4.22
CA PHE A 3 -22.84 -6.33 -4.16
C PHE A 3 -23.79 -5.15 -4.47
N ALA A 4 -25.10 -5.37 -4.43
CA ALA A 4 -26.06 -4.27 -4.41
C ALA A 4 -25.97 -3.47 -3.09
N PRO A 5 -26.51 -2.24 -3.01
CA PRO A 5 -26.46 -1.43 -1.79
C PRO A 5 -27.05 -2.12 -0.56
N ASP A 6 -27.98 -3.05 -0.73
CA ASP A 6 -28.56 -3.84 0.36
C ASP A 6 -27.78 -5.12 0.69
N ASP A 7 -26.70 -5.41 -0.03
CA ASP A 7 -25.92 -6.65 0.08
C ASP A 7 -24.45 -6.41 0.39
N VAL A 8 -23.89 -5.30 -0.07
CA VAL A 8 -22.46 -5.00 0.05
C VAL A 8 -22.09 -4.66 1.49
N SER A 9 -20.97 -5.20 1.94
CA SER A 9 -20.25 -4.73 3.13
C SER A 9 -18.84 -4.31 2.72
N ALA A 10 -18.19 -3.43 3.48
CA ALA A 10 -16.85 -2.97 3.14
C ALA A 10 -15.96 -2.72 4.37
N GLY A 11 -14.65 -2.82 4.17
CA GLY A 11 -13.63 -2.49 5.16
C GLY A 11 -12.34 -2.10 4.47
N SER A 12 -11.45 -1.46 5.21
CA SER A 12 -10.16 -1.00 4.71
C SER A 12 -9.00 -1.38 5.63
N GLU A 13 -7.85 -1.60 5.02
CA GLU A 13 -6.55 -1.78 5.69
C GLU A 13 -5.66 -0.61 5.24
N SER A 14 -5.01 0.05 6.19
CA SER A 14 -4.08 1.15 5.91
C SER A 14 -2.69 0.82 6.44
N GLU A 15 -1.72 0.82 5.53
CA GLU A 15 -0.31 0.81 5.86
C GLU A 15 0.15 2.26 6.07
N LEU A 16 0.71 2.56 7.25
CA LEU A 16 1.15 3.91 7.60
C LEU A 16 2.68 4.00 7.61
N GLN A 17 3.24 5.13 7.21
CA GLN A 17 4.64 5.45 7.46
C GLN A 17 4.81 6.00 8.87
N THR A 18 5.93 5.66 9.51
CA THR A 18 6.28 6.20 10.83
C THR A 18 7.63 6.88 10.86
N ALA A 19 7.79 7.79 11.83
CA ALA A 19 9.07 8.41 12.12
C ALA A 19 9.16 8.84 13.59
N VAL A 20 10.38 8.89 14.11
CA VAL A 20 10.71 9.53 15.39
C VAL A 20 11.50 10.80 15.10
N ILE A 21 11.07 11.93 15.66
CA ILE A 21 11.83 13.18 15.63
C ILE A 21 12.64 13.28 16.92
N GLY A 22 13.94 13.55 16.81
CA GLY A 22 14.80 13.77 17.97
C GLY A 22 16.29 13.74 17.61
N ALA A 23 17.12 14.15 18.58
CA ALA A 23 18.56 14.15 18.41
C ALA A 23 19.11 12.72 18.23
N ALA A 24 20.24 12.59 17.50
CA ALA A 24 20.84 11.28 17.23
C ALA A 24 21.23 10.49 18.50
N GLN A 25 21.45 11.20 19.61
CA GLN A 25 21.82 10.62 20.90
C GLN A 25 20.62 10.10 21.71
N THR A 26 19.41 10.56 21.39
CA THR A 26 18.17 10.18 22.09
C THR A 26 17.41 9.07 21.35
N VAL A 27 17.34 9.16 20.02
CA VAL A 27 16.54 8.26 19.17
C VAL A 27 17.21 6.89 18.99
N ASP A 28 16.40 5.83 18.92
CA ASP A 28 16.87 4.43 18.87
C ASP A 28 17.69 4.09 17.61
N LEU A 29 17.20 4.41 16.41
CA LEU A 29 17.82 4.03 15.14
C LEU A 29 19.30 4.49 15.00
N PRO A 30 19.64 5.79 15.16
CA PRO A 30 21.04 6.23 15.04
C PRO A 30 21.94 5.58 16.09
N ARG A 31 21.46 5.38 17.31
CA ARG A 31 22.21 4.67 18.35
C ARG A 31 22.45 3.22 17.99
N ARG A 32 21.41 2.51 17.55
CA ARG A 32 21.51 1.11 17.12
C ARG A 32 22.50 0.91 15.99
N ILE A 33 22.58 1.86 15.05
CA ILE A 33 23.59 1.83 13.99
C ILE A 33 24.99 1.99 14.61
N LEU A 34 25.23 3.05 15.37
CA LEU A 34 26.56 3.38 15.90
C LEU A 34 27.07 2.39 16.97
N GLU A 35 26.18 1.82 17.77
CA GLU A 35 26.48 0.87 18.85
C GLU A 35 26.52 -0.59 18.34
N SER A 36 26.36 -0.84 17.04
CA SER A 36 26.32 -2.20 16.49
C SER A 36 27.71 -2.79 16.21
N ASP A 37 27.85 -4.10 16.43
CA ASP A 37 29.01 -4.88 15.98
C ASP A 37 29.16 -4.80 14.45
N TYR A 38 28.06 -4.68 13.70
CA TYR A 38 28.11 -4.48 12.26
C TYR A 38 28.92 -3.23 11.90
N PHE A 39 28.60 -2.09 12.52
CA PHE A 39 29.30 -0.83 12.29
C PHE A 39 30.76 -0.89 12.76
N ALA A 40 31.03 -1.47 13.94
CA ALA A 40 32.39 -1.66 14.44
C ALA A 40 33.24 -2.49 13.47
N ASN A 41 32.71 -3.62 12.99
CA ASN A 41 33.43 -4.50 12.06
C ASN A 41 33.73 -3.84 10.72
N ILE A 42 32.79 -3.08 10.13
CA ILE A 42 33.07 -2.39 8.85
C ILE A 42 34.05 -1.23 9.04
N ALA A 43 34.04 -0.56 10.20
CA ALA A 43 34.96 0.52 10.51
C ALA A 43 36.38 -0.02 10.71
N GLU A 44 36.56 -1.06 11.53
CA GLU A 44 37.85 -1.70 11.76
C GLU A 44 38.47 -2.25 10.46
N ARG A 45 37.67 -2.92 9.62
CA ARG A 45 38.15 -3.42 8.32
C ARG A 45 38.56 -2.31 7.37
N ALA A 46 37.86 -1.17 7.43
CA ALA A 46 38.19 0.01 6.64
C ALA A 46 39.47 0.70 7.15
N GLU A 47 39.72 0.71 8.45
CA GLU A 47 40.96 1.21 9.06
C GLU A 47 42.18 0.32 8.77
N ARG A 48 41.97 -0.99 8.63
CA ARG A 48 43.01 -1.97 8.25
C ARG A 48 43.24 -2.07 6.75
N ASP A 49 42.61 -1.22 5.94
CA ASP A 49 42.63 -1.27 4.46
C ASP A 49 42.18 -2.62 3.85
N GLU A 50 41.43 -3.44 4.61
CA GLU A 50 40.88 -4.72 4.17
C GLU A 50 39.55 -4.57 3.40
N ALA A 51 38.94 -3.38 3.47
CA ALA A 51 37.69 -3.04 2.80
C ALA A 51 37.65 -1.55 2.43
N SER A 52 36.74 -1.18 1.52
CA SER A 52 36.51 0.23 1.19
C SER A 52 36.01 1.00 2.42
N GLN A 53 36.54 2.21 2.64
CA GLN A 53 36.03 3.14 3.66
C GLN A 53 34.60 3.64 3.39
N ARG A 54 34.13 3.50 2.13
CA ARG A 54 32.89 4.11 1.67
C ARG A 54 31.65 3.74 2.49
N PRO A 55 31.37 2.47 2.84
CA PRO A 55 30.18 2.12 3.63
C PRO A 55 30.19 2.74 5.02
N ALA A 56 31.35 2.71 5.71
CA ALA A 56 31.50 3.32 7.02
C ALA A 56 31.29 4.84 6.97
N THR A 57 31.90 5.53 5.99
CA THR A 57 31.68 6.97 5.77
C THR A 57 30.22 7.28 5.41
N GLN A 58 29.56 6.46 4.60
CA GLN A 58 28.16 6.65 4.23
C GLN A 58 27.22 6.49 5.44
N LEU A 59 27.48 5.53 6.32
CA LEU A 59 26.72 5.35 7.55
C LEU A 59 26.93 6.50 8.54
N HIS A 60 28.17 6.93 8.71
CA HIS A 60 28.48 8.08 9.54
C HIS A 60 27.76 9.33 9.02
N ARG A 61 27.81 9.55 7.69
CA ARG A 61 27.08 10.63 7.02
C ARG A 61 25.57 10.49 7.17
N PHE A 62 25.00 9.29 7.05
CA PHE A 62 23.57 9.07 7.25
C PHE A 62 23.11 9.52 8.64
N VAL A 63 23.92 9.27 9.67
CA VAL A 63 23.62 9.66 11.05
C VAL A 63 23.85 11.17 11.27
N GLN A 64 24.88 11.76 10.68
CA GLN A 64 25.21 13.18 10.89
C GLN A 64 24.41 14.15 10.02
N ASP A 65 24.18 13.82 8.74
CA ASP A 65 23.54 14.70 7.76
C ASP A 65 22.01 14.58 7.81
N ASN A 66 21.43 14.88 8.98
CA ASN A 66 19.99 14.85 9.23
C ASN A 66 19.48 16.16 9.87
N PRO A 67 19.40 17.26 9.10
CA PRO A 67 19.04 18.57 9.66
C PRO A 67 17.61 18.62 10.22
N ASP A 68 16.69 17.83 9.66
CA ASP A 68 15.30 17.76 10.13
C ASP A 68 15.13 16.89 11.39
N GLN A 69 16.18 16.16 11.79
CA GLN A 69 16.18 15.21 12.92
C GLN A 69 15.04 14.19 12.87
N VAL A 70 14.59 13.84 11.65
CA VAL A 70 13.56 12.82 11.41
C VAL A 70 14.24 11.48 11.21
N TRP A 71 13.75 10.44 11.88
CA TRP A 71 14.27 9.08 11.76
C TRP A 71 13.11 8.15 11.38
N GLU A 72 13.01 7.86 10.09
CA GLU A 72 11.93 7.05 9.52
C GLU A 72 12.03 5.59 9.99
N ASN A 73 10.89 5.00 10.37
CA ASN A 73 10.76 3.65 10.93
C ASN A 73 11.61 3.40 12.20
N ALA A 74 12.11 4.45 12.84
CA ALA A 74 12.82 4.31 14.11
C ALA A 74 11.87 3.88 15.24
N TRP A 75 12.43 3.13 16.19
CA TRP A 75 11.70 2.73 17.39
C TRP A 75 11.74 3.86 18.42
N ILE A 76 10.71 3.93 19.25
CA ILE A 76 10.66 4.82 20.41
C ILE A 76 11.30 4.17 21.62
N ARG A 77 11.76 4.99 22.55
CA ARG A 77 12.28 4.56 23.85
C ARG A 77 11.45 5.18 24.97
N LEU A 78 11.03 4.43 25.97
CA LEU A 78 10.25 4.97 27.09
C LEU A 78 10.64 4.35 28.44
N PRO A 79 10.50 5.07 29.57
CA PRO A 79 10.79 4.53 30.90
C PRO A 79 9.72 3.51 31.32
N TRP A 80 10.15 2.35 31.84
CA TRP A 80 9.25 1.32 32.37
C TRP A 80 8.32 1.86 33.47
N GLY A 81 8.82 2.79 34.29
CA GLY A 81 8.09 3.38 35.41
C GLY A 81 6.85 4.17 35.02
N ARG A 82 6.73 4.61 33.74
CA ARG A 82 5.57 5.36 33.23
C ARG A 82 4.36 4.48 32.89
N LEU A 83 4.56 3.17 32.74
CA LEU A 83 3.46 2.26 32.42
C LEU A 83 2.59 2.01 33.65
N ASN A 84 1.27 2.09 33.48
CA ASN A 84 0.30 1.64 34.49
C ASN A 84 0.15 0.11 34.49
N GLU A 85 -0.61 -0.42 35.44
CA GLU A 85 -0.78 -1.87 35.62
C GLU A 85 -1.38 -2.55 34.38
N ARG A 86 -2.34 -1.90 33.71
CA ARG A 86 -3.00 -2.46 32.52
C ARG A 86 -2.03 -2.57 31.35
N ALA A 87 -1.24 -1.53 31.10
CA ALA A 87 -0.20 -1.53 30.06
C ALA A 87 0.90 -2.57 30.35
N ARG A 88 1.30 -2.75 31.62
CA ARG A 88 2.27 -3.78 32.04
C ARG A 88 1.72 -5.20 31.85
N ALA A 89 0.44 -5.42 32.14
CA ALA A 89 -0.20 -6.71 31.94
C ALA A 89 -0.26 -7.06 30.45
N LEU A 90 -0.64 -6.10 29.60
CA LEU A 90 -0.62 -6.29 28.14
C LEU A 90 0.79 -6.63 27.65
N TRP A 91 1.80 -5.89 28.10
CA TRP A 91 3.21 -6.14 27.75
C TRP A 91 3.64 -7.57 28.11
N ALA A 92 3.32 -8.03 29.32
CA ALA A 92 3.66 -9.38 29.77
C ALA A 92 2.95 -10.47 28.93
N GLN A 93 1.70 -10.22 28.53
CA GLN A 93 0.95 -11.13 27.66
C GLN A 93 1.53 -11.17 26.23
N ASP A 94 1.86 -10.02 25.66
CA ASP A 94 2.37 -9.92 24.29
C ASP A 94 3.81 -10.46 24.13
N LEU A 95 4.53 -10.67 25.24
CA LEU A 95 5.83 -11.33 25.28
C LEU A 95 5.78 -12.86 25.43
N LEU A 96 4.61 -13.46 25.64
CA LEU A 96 4.47 -14.92 25.65
C LEU A 96 4.86 -15.52 24.29
N ALA A 97 5.48 -16.71 24.32
CA ALA A 97 5.80 -17.46 23.10
C ALA A 97 4.52 -17.93 22.37
N ASP A 98 3.52 -18.36 23.14
CA ASP A 98 2.14 -18.58 22.72
C ASP A 98 1.21 -17.79 23.66
N ARG A 99 0.41 -16.89 23.09
CA ARG A 99 -0.52 -16.04 23.89
C ARG A 99 -1.67 -16.80 24.51
N GLU A 100 -1.98 -18.00 24.03
CA GLU A 100 -3.03 -18.85 24.55
C GLU A 100 -2.47 -19.93 25.50
N ASP A 101 -1.15 -20.11 25.56
CA ASP A 101 -0.48 -21.10 26.41
C ASP A 101 0.75 -20.50 27.11
N ALA A 102 0.52 -19.96 28.31
CA ALA A 102 1.58 -19.39 29.14
C ALA A 102 2.63 -20.41 29.61
N SER A 103 2.36 -21.72 29.52
CA SER A 103 3.31 -22.76 29.90
C SER A 103 4.50 -22.86 28.93
N GLN A 104 4.34 -22.35 27.70
CA GLN A 104 5.42 -22.24 26.70
C GLN A 104 6.45 -21.15 27.06
N GLY A 105 6.20 -20.35 28.10
CA GLY A 105 7.10 -19.31 28.58
C GLY A 105 7.14 -18.07 27.69
N GLN A 106 8.24 -17.33 27.77
CA GLN A 106 8.45 -16.08 27.04
C GLN A 106 9.09 -16.32 25.68
N ARG A 107 8.84 -15.43 24.73
CA ARG A 107 9.52 -15.40 23.44
C ARG A 107 11.03 -15.23 23.59
N LYS A 108 11.81 -15.83 22.69
CA LYS A 108 13.28 -15.91 22.80
C LYS A 108 13.94 -14.56 22.53
N ASP A 109 13.29 -13.69 21.77
CA ASP A 109 13.82 -12.39 21.37
C ASP A 109 13.48 -11.24 22.34
N GLN A 110 12.91 -11.54 23.52
CA GLN A 110 12.46 -10.54 24.51
C GLN A 110 13.56 -9.54 24.96
N ALA A 111 14.83 -9.95 24.94
CA ALA A 111 15.97 -9.11 25.31
C ALA A 111 16.14 -7.90 24.38
N ARG A 112 15.57 -7.92 23.17
CA ARG A 112 15.65 -6.84 22.19
C ARG A 112 14.83 -5.60 22.58
N PHE A 113 13.88 -5.74 23.50
CA PHE A 113 12.86 -4.71 23.77
C PHE A 113 13.09 -3.91 25.05
N HIS A 114 14.13 -4.22 25.82
CA HIS A 114 14.44 -3.49 27.05
C HIS A 114 15.94 -3.29 27.22
N PHE A 115 16.32 -2.26 27.95
CA PHE A 115 17.70 -1.99 28.34
C PHE A 115 17.71 -1.26 29.69
N ILE A 116 18.87 -1.24 30.34
CA ILE A 116 19.11 -0.46 31.56
C ILE A 116 19.81 0.83 31.14
N ALA A 117 19.22 1.97 31.50
CA ALA A 117 19.81 3.28 31.25
C ALA A 117 21.00 3.54 32.21
N PRO A 118 21.89 4.50 31.91
CA PRO A 118 23.06 4.78 32.75
C PRO A 118 22.74 5.14 34.21
N ASP A 119 21.53 5.61 34.48
CA ASP A 119 21.01 5.91 35.82
C ASP A 119 20.46 4.68 36.56
N GLY A 120 20.59 3.48 35.98
CA GLY A 120 20.07 2.22 36.53
C GLY A 120 18.58 1.97 36.28
N SER A 121 17.87 2.91 35.64
CA SER A 121 16.44 2.75 35.37
C SER A 121 16.18 1.79 34.20
N ARG A 122 15.07 1.05 34.27
CA ARG A 122 14.64 0.15 33.19
C ARG A 122 13.88 0.91 32.12
N TRP A 123 14.27 0.73 30.87
CA TRP A 123 13.62 1.33 29.71
C TRP A 123 13.15 0.27 28.71
N LEU A 124 12.13 0.62 27.95
CA LEU A 124 11.64 -0.14 26.80
C LEU A 124 12.08 0.52 25.50
N ARG A 125 12.27 -0.28 24.46
CA ARG A 125 12.38 0.17 23.06
C ARG A 125 11.38 -0.59 22.18
N LEU A 126 10.54 0.13 21.46
CA LEU A 126 9.35 -0.44 20.81
C LEU A 126 9.10 0.22 19.45
N PRO A 127 8.59 -0.51 18.45
CA PRO A 127 8.12 0.11 17.21
C PRO A 127 6.86 0.95 17.47
N ILE A 128 6.66 2.02 16.67
CA ILE A 128 5.51 2.93 16.82
C ILE A 128 4.16 2.20 16.67
N SER A 129 4.09 1.20 15.80
CA SER A 129 2.93 0.30 15.67
C SER A 129 2.51 -0.34 17.00
N TYR A 130 3.48 -0.77 17.82
CA TYR A 130 3.18 -1.34 19.14
C TYR A 130 2.90 -0.26 20.18
N LEU A 131 3.53 0.91 20.07
CA LEU A 131 3.24 2.07 20.93
C LEU A 131 1.76 2.43 20.90
N LEU A 132 1.10 2.40 19.73
CA LEU A 132 -0.32 2.70 19.59
C LEU A 132 -1.21 1.79 20.44
N LYS A 133 -0.96 0.47 20.37
CA LYS A 133 -1.67 -0.51 21.19
C LYS A 133 -1.36 -0.35 22.68
N LEU A 134 -0.10 -0.10 23.03
CA LEU A 134 0.31 0.12 24.42
C LEU A 134 -0.32 1.40 24.99
N ALA A 135 -0.45 2.46 24.19
CA ALA A 135 -1.12 3.70 24.55
C ALA A 135 -2.62 3.47 24.82
N LEU A 136 -3.30 2.65 24.01
CA LEU A 136 -4.68 2.23 24.29
C LEU A 136 -4.79 1.47 25.63
N ALA A 137 -3.82 0.61 25.95
CA ALA A 137 -3.84 -0.14 27.21
C ALA A 137 -3.59 0.74 28.43
N GLN A 138 -2.68 1.71 28.28
CA GLN A 138 -2.50 2.75 29.28
C GLN A 138 -3.81 3.52 29.48
N LEU A 139 -4.43 4.00 28.40
CA LEU A 139 -5.68 4.76 28.46
C LEU A 139 -6.83 3.95 29.07
N ALA A 140 -6.97 2.66 28.73
CA ALA A 140 -7.97 1.77 29.32
C ALA A 140 -7.76 1.62 30.85
N GLY A 141 -6.51 1.54 31.30
CA GLY A 141 -6.17 1.54 32.72
C GLY A 141 -6.56 2.84 33.42
N ASP A 142 -6.38 3.98 32.76
CA ASP A 142 -6.74 5.30 33.29
C ASP A 142 -8.28 5.45 33.41
N TYR A 143 -9.05 4.94 32.45
CA TYR A 143 -10.52 4.94 32.50
C TYR A 143 -11.12 3.90 33.44
N GLY A 144 -10.43 2.78 33.71
CA GLY A 144 -11.04 1.54 34.21
C GLY A 144 -11.86 1.65 35.50
N ARG A 145 -11.62 2.67 36.34
CA ARG A 145 -12.40 2.90 37.57
C ARG A 145 -13.56 3.88 37.42
N VAL A 146 -13.48 4.81 36.47
CA VAL A 146 -14.40 5.96 36.38
C VAL A 146 -15.30 5.85 35.15
N GLN A 147 -14.80 5.27 34.05
CA GLN A 147 -15.47 5.20 32.75
C GLN A 147 -15.30 3.80 32.14
N PRO A 148 -15.89 2.75 32.73
CA PRO A 148 -15.65 1.35 32.35
C PRO A 148 -16.07 1.02 30.90
N GLN A 149 -17.06 1.72 30.35
CA GLN A 149 -17.46 1.55 28.95
C GLN A 149 -16.36 2.00 27.98
N ARG A 150 -15.76 3.18 28.19
CA ARG A 150 -14.62 3.67 27.40
C ARG A 150 -13.41 2.75 27.53
N ALA A 151 -13.14 2.22 28.73
CA ALA A 151 -12.10 1.22 28.93
C ALA A 151 -12.36 -0.06 28.10
N ALA A 152 -13.58 -0.59 28.12
CA ALA A 152 -13.95 -1.76 27.33
C ALA A 152 -13.83 -1.51 25.81
N THR A 153 -14.24 -0.33 25.33
CA THR A 153 -14.07 0.03 23.91
C THR A 153 -12.59 0.14 23.54
N ALA A 154 -11.77 0.81 24.35
CA ALA A 154 -10.33 0.90 24.11
C ALA A 154 -9.68 -0.49 24.01
N GLU A 155 -10.10 -1.44 24.87
CA GLU A 155 -9.65 -2.84 24.85
C GLU A 155 -10.05 -3.59 23.58
N ARG A 156 -11.28 -3.41 23.10
CA ARG A 156 -11.71 -3.99 21.82
C ARG A 156 -10.88 -3.47 20.65
N LEU A 157 -10.59 -2.17 20.64
CA LEU A 157 -9.85 -1.52 19.56
C LEU A 157 -8.38 -1.93 19.47
N MET A 158 -7.77 -2.47 20.54
CA MET A 158 -6.37 -2.91 20.56
C MET A 158 -6.04 -3.94 19.47
N ALA A 159 -7.00 -4.79 19.09
CA ALA A 159 -6.80 -5.83 18.08
C ALA A 159 -6.60 -5.25 16.66
N HIS A 160 -7.01 -4.01 16.43
CA HIS A 160 -6.98 -3.35 15.13
C HIS A 160 -5.65 -2.64 14.83
N PHE A 161 -4.72 -2.64 15.78
CA PHE A 161 -3.37 -2.09 15.63
C PHE A 161 -2.36 -3.23 15.52
N LEU A 162 -2.08 -3.64 14.28
CA LEU A 162 -1.17 -4.74 13.97
C LEU A 162 0.29 -4.29 13.99
N ASN A 163 1.18 -5.26 14.21
CA ASN A 163 2.61 -5.02 14.26
C ASN A 163 3.39 -6.09 13.47
N ASP A 164 3.02 -6.42 12.24
CA ASP A 164 3.75 -7.42 11.44
C ASP A 164 4.63 -6.85 10.34
N ASN A 165 4.28 -5.72 9.74
CA ASN A 165 5.14 -5.07 8.74
C ASN A 165 6.07 -4.01 9.38
N SER A 166 7.12 -3.58 8.65
CA SER A 166 7.99 -2.46 9.04
C SER A 166 7.21 -1.17 9.30
N SER A 167 6.10 -1.01 8.60
CA SER A 167 5.09 0.02 8.76
C SER A 167 3.95 -0.47 9.64
N PRO A 168 3.37 0.35 10.54
CA PRO A 168 2.13 0.00 11.20
C PRO A 168 1.03 -0.29 10.19
N GLU A 169 0.38 -1.41 10.41
CA GLU A 169 -0.81 -1.80 9.67
C GLU A 169 -2.01 -1.67 10.62
N THR A 170 -3.06 -1.02 10.12
CA THR A 170 -4.32 -0.88 10.86
C THR A 170 -5.45 -1.27 9.94
N PHE A 171 -6.43 -2.01 10.45
CA PHE A 171 -7.61 -2.41 9.69
C PHE A 171 -8.87 -1.86 10.34
N SER A 172 -9.97 -1.83 9.58
CA SER A 172 -11.22 -1.21 10.01
C SER A 172 -11.66 -1.70 11.39
N PHE A 173 -12.08 -0.76 12.24
CA PHE A 173 -12.60 -1.04 13.58
C PHE A 173 -13.90 -1.83 13.54
N HIS A 174 -14.67 -1.67 12.46
CA HIS A 174 -15.90 -2.38 12.22
C HIS A 174 -16.12 -2.50 10.71
N VAL A 175 -17.00 -3.41 10.30
CA VAL A 175 -17.37 -3.53 8.90
C VAL A 175 -18.36 -2.43 8.59
N SER A 176 -18.08 -1.64 7.55
CA SER A 176 -19.02 -0.63 7.07
C SER A 176 -20.16 -1.34 6.35
N GLU A 177 -21.33 -1.33 6.98
CA GLU A 177 -22.55 -1.91 6.43
C GLU A 177 -23.56 -0.82 6.06
N PRO A 178 -24.49 -1.12 5.13
CA PRO A 178 -25.61 -0.25 4.79
C PRO A 178 -26.69 -0.18 5.89
N GLU A 179 -26.50 -0.83 7.04
CA GLU A 179 -27.50 -0.85 8.11
C GLU A 179 -27.44 0.43 8.96
N GLY A 180 -28.59 1.08 9.15
CA GLY A 180 -28.69 2.38 9.84
C GLY A 180 -28.94 3.55 8.89
N ARG A 181 -28.31 4.72 9.11
CA ARG A 181 -28.51 5.97 8.34
C ARG A 181 -28.39 5.79 6.81
N ALA A 182 -27.71 4.73 6.33
CA ALA A 182 -27.66 4.35 4.92
C ALA A 182 -28.99 3.78 4.36
N ARG A 183 -29.86 3.16 5.17
CA ARG A 183 -31.24 2.79 4.75
C ARG A 183 -32.14 4.00 4.50
N ALA A 184 -31.77 5.17 5.01
CA ALA A 184 -32.46 6.44 4.70
C ALA A 184 -31.93 7.12 3.42
N GLY A 185 -31.03 6.48 2.67
CA GLY A 185 -30.49 7.01 1.42
C GLY A 185 -29.52 8.19 1.59
N GLN A 186 -28.91 8.37 2.76
CA GLN A 186 -28.12 9.56 3.07
C GLN A 186 -26.59 9.39 2.94
N ILE A 187 -26.05 8.16 2.99
CA ILE A 187 -24.59 7.91 3.00
C ILE A 187 -24.25 6.67 2.15
N SER A 188 -23.28 6.79 1.24
CA SER A 188 -22.78 5.67 0.43
C SER A 188 -21.85 4.73 1.22
N VAL A 189 -21.63 3.51 0.73
CA VAL A 189 -20.66 2.58 1.33
C VAL A 189 -19.24 3.16 1.33
N GLY A 190 -18.87 3.89 0.28
CA GLY A 190 -17.61 4.60 0.22
C GLY A 190 -17.47 5.68 1.27
N ASP A 191 -18.53 6.47 1.52
CA ASP A 191 -18.51 7.47 2.58
C ASP A 191 -18.42 6.85 3.97
N ALA A 192 -19.06 5.71 4.20
CA ALA A 192 -18.93 4.95 5.45
C ALA A 192 -17.49 4.49 5.69
N VAL A 193 -16.84 3.91 4.66
CA VAL A 193 -15.43 3.49 4.73
C VAL A 193 -14.50 4.69 4.95
N ALA A 194 -14.75 5.81 4.27
CA ALA A 194 -13.95 7.03 4.44
C ALA A 194 -14.09 7.62 5.86
N THR A 195 -15.29 7.58 6.43
CA THR A 195 -15.54 8.02 7.81
C THR A 195 -14.87 7.11 8.83
N GLU A 196 -14.99 5.79 8.69
CA GLU A 196 -14.28 4.83 9.55
C GLU A 196 -12.76 5.01 9.47
N THR A 197 -12.21 5.12 8.25
CA THR A 197 -10.78 5.40 8.01
C THR A 197 -10.35 6.70 8.67
N GLY A 198 -11.21 7.73 8.61
CA GLY A 198 -11.02 9.01 9.30
C GLY A 198 -10.95 8.86 10.82
N LYS A 199 -11.94 8.19 11.43
CA LYS A 199 -11.95 7.91 12.89
C LYS A 199 -10.71 7.15 13.33
N ARG A 200 -10.33 6.10 12.60
CA ARG A 200 -9.13 5.29 12.85
C ARG A 200 -7.85 6.11 12.76
N PHE A 201 -7.73 6.96 11.74
CA PHE A 201 -6.59 7.85 11.60
C PHE A 201 -6.56 8.93 12.70
N LEU A 202 -7.70 9.50 13.07
CA LEU A 202 -7.81 10.49 14.14
C LEU A 202 -7.42 9.89 15.50
N LEU A 203 -7.93 8.70 15.82
CA LEU A 203 -7.55 7.96 17.02
C LEU A 203 -6.03 7.70 17.03
N THR A 204 -5.46 7.29 15.89
CA THR A 204 -4.00 7.12 15.76
C THR A 204 -3.24 8.40 16.10
N GLN A 205 -3.65 9.55 15.55
CA GLN A 205 -2.99 10.84 15.83
C GLN A 205 -3.10 11.23 17.32
N TRP A 206 -4.26 11.01 17.93
CA TRP A 206 -4.47 11.33 19.35
C TRP A 206 -3.78 10.36 20.30
N LEU A 207 -3.69 9.08 19.96
CA LEU A 207 -2.90 8.11 20.72
C LEU A 207 -1.42 8.46 20.73
N LEU A 208 -0.86 8.96 19.62
CA LEU A 208 0.53 9.45 19.59
C LEU A 208 0.71 10.68 20.47
N ALA A 209 -0.22 11.62 20.46
CA ALA A 209 -0.19 12.79 21.34
C ALA A 209 -0.37 12.41 22.81
N TYR A 210 -1.22 11.43 23.12
CA TYR A 210 -1.40 10.91 24.47
C TYR A 210 -0.15 10.16 24.94
N ALA A 211 0.43 9.32 24.08
CA ALA A 211 1.68 8.61 24.36
C ALA A 211 2.84 9.56 24.66
N ASP A 212 2.93 10.68 23.95
CA ASP A 212 3.91 11.73 24.20
C ASP A 212 3.85 12.24 25.65
N HIS A 213 2.65 12.52 26.15
CA HIS A 213 2.41 12.95 27.52
C HIS A 213 2.56 11.80 28.54
N ALA A 214 1.84 10.69 28.35
CA ALA A 214 1.75 9.59 29.30
C ALA A 214 3.11 8.89 29.52
N PHE A 215 3.91 8.77 28.46
CA PHE A 215 5.21 8.10 28.51
C PHE A 215 6.40 9.06 28.56
N GLY A 216 6.17 10.37 28.52
CA GLY A 216 7.22 11.39 28.58
C GLY A 216 8.15 11.36 27.36
N LEU A 217 7.61 11.18 26.14
CA LEU A 217 8.44 11.06 24.94
C LEU A 217 9.19 12.37 24.66
N SER A 218 8.48 13.51 24.64
CA SER A 218 9.11 14.83 24.47
C SER A 218 10.09 15.17 25.59
N GLU A 219 9.79 14.78 26.84
CA GLU A 219 10.72 14.92 27.98
C GLU A 219 12.02 14.13 27.75
N SER A 220 11.93 12.98 27.10
CA SER A 220 13.08 12.15 26.67
C SER A 220 13.74 12.60 25.36
N GLY A 221 13.26 13.70 24.76
CA GLY A 221 13.78 14.25 23.51
C GLY A 221 13.37 13.47 22.25
N GLN A 222 12.17 12.87 22.26
CA GLN A 222 11.62 12.10 21.13
C GLN A 222 10.17 12.54 20.84
N LYS A 223 9.79 12.53 19.56
CA LYS A 223 8.39 12.72 19.14
C LYS A 223 8.01 11.72 18.07
N ALA A 224 6.99 10.90 18.34
CA ALA A 224 6.51 9.88 17.42
C ALA A 224 5.50 10.44 16.40
N LEU A 225 5.59 10.00 15.15
CA LEU A 225 4.69 10.37 14.07
C LEU A 225 4.21 9.14 13.29
N ALA A 226 2.95 9.18 12.82
CA ALA A 226 2.40 8.28 11.82
C ALA A 226 1.63 9.08 10.75
N TYR A 227 1.76 8.69 9.48
CA TYR A 227 1.16 9.40 8.34
C TYR A 227 1.06 8.49 7.11
N TYR A 228 0.17 8.81 6.17
CA TYR A 228 0.10 8.11 4.88
C TYR A 228 1.29 8.51 3.99
N SER A 229 2.01 7.54 3.44
CA SER A 229 3.09 7.78 2.46
C SER A 229 3.25 6.57 1.56
N PRO A 230 3.19 6.71 0.23
CA PRO A 230 3.15 5.57 -0.69
C PRO A 230 4.54 4.99 -1.00
N HIS A 231 5.61 5.69 -0.63
CA HIS A 231 6.99 5.33 -0.96
C HIS A 231 7.82 5.06 0.29
N ALA A 232 8.80 4.17 0.14
CA ALA A 232 9.93 4.10 1.05
C ALA A 232 10.67 5.46 1.10
N PRO A 233 10.96 6.01 2.29
CA PRO A 233 11.67 7.27 2.44
C PRO A 233 13.04 7.30 1.73
N VAL A 234 13.38 8.42 1.07
CA VAL A 234 14.65 8.64 0.35
C VAL A 234 15.87 8.32 1.22
N ARG A 235 15.82 8.69 2.50
CA ARG A 235 16.93 8.40 3.42
C ARG A 235 17.07 6.90 3.75
N LEU A 236 15.99 6.13 3.69
CA LEU A 236 16.08 4.67 3.81
C LEU A 236 16.71 4.03 2.58
N HIS A 237 16.55 4.62 1.37
CA HIS A 237 17.37 4.23 0.22
C HIS A 237 18.85 4.50 0.48
N ASP A 238 19.22 5.68 1.01
CA ASP A 238 20.61 6.02 1.36
C ASP A 238 21.20 5.05 2.42
N LEU A 239 20.41 4.62 3.40
CA LEU A 239 20.81 3.66 4.42
C LEU A 239 20.96 2.24 3.85
N ASN A 240 19.94 1.76 3.13
CA ASN A 240 19.97 0.48 2.44
C ASN A 240 21.16 0.39 1.46
N ASP A 241 21.57 1.55 0.95
CA ASP A 241 22.71 1.68 0.08
C ASP A 241 24.07 1.40 0.76
N ALA A 242 24.12 1.55 2.08
CA ALA A 242 25.33 1.51 2.91
C ALA A 242 25.43 0.26 3.83
N VAL A 243 24.35 -0.52 3.96
CA VAL A 243 24.31 -1.70 4.84
C VAL A 243 24.09 -3.01 4.09
N SER A 244 24.40 -4.12 4.75
CA SER A 244 23.98 -5.43 4.29
C SER A 244 22.48 -5.62 4.44
N ASP A 245 21.91 -6.48 3.60
CA ASP A 245 20.50 -6.86 3.62
C ASP A 245 20.05 -7.47 4.96
N SER A 246 20.90 -8.29 5.58
CA SER A 246 20.61 -8.84 6.91
C SER A 246 20.56 -7.77 7.99
N PHE A 247 21.48 -6.81 7.97
CA PHE A 247 21.48 -5.71 8.94
C PHE A 247 20.30 -4.75 8.71
N PHE A 248 19.94 -4.47 7.45
CA PHE A 248 18.76 -3.67 7.13
C PHE A 248 17.48 -4.31 7.73
N ARG A 249 17.29 -5.62 7.55
CA ARG A 249 16.18 -6.34 8.18
C ARG A 249 16.24 -6.32 9.70
N GLU A 250 17.42 -6.44 10.30
CA GLU A 250 17.55 -6.38 11.76
C GLU A 250 17.03 -5.06 12.33
N LEU A 251 17.28 -3.95 11.63
CA LEU A 251 16.86 -2.61 12.03
C LEU A 251 15.34 -2.38 11.87
N PHE A 252 14.74 -2.86 10.77
CA PHE A 252 13.38 -2.45 10.39
C PHE A 252 12.34 -3.56 10.36
N LEU A 253 12.73 -4.84 10.41
CA LEU A 253 11.76 -5.94 10.44
C LEU A 253 11.03 -5.92 11.78
N SER A 254 9.70 -5.83 11.70
CA SER A 254 8.87 -5.76 12.89
C SER A 254 8.96 -7.03 13.74
N PRO A 255 8.99 -6.91 15.09
CA PRO A 255 9.04 -8.05 15.99
C PRO A 255 7.71 -8.82 16.14
N CYS A 256 6.62 -8.38 15.49
CA CYS A 256 5.33 -9.08 15.57
C CYS A 256 4.82 -9.20 17.02
N LEU A 257 4.85 -8.07 17.76
CA LEU A 257 4.36 -7.96 19.14
C LEU A 257 2.84 -7.74 19.23
N SER A 258 2.13 -7.59 18.12
CA SER A 258 0.67 -7.40 18.13
C SER A 258 0.02 -8.11 16.95
N GLY A 259 -1.16 -8.69 17.17
CA GLY A 259 -2.01 -9.27 16.15
C GLY A 259 -1.86 -10.78 15.91
N TRP A 260 -0.91 -11.43 16.58
CA TRP A 260 -0.55 -12.83 16.28
C TRP A 260 -0.44 -13.66 17.55
N ARG A 261 -1.00 -14.87 17.53
CA ARG A 261 -0.86 -15.85 18.62
C ARG A 261 0.61 -16.21 18.84
N HIS A 262 1.35 -16.50 17.76
CA HIS A 262 2.77 -16.85 17.76
C HIS A 262 3.61 -15.78 17.04
N GLY A 263 4.01 -14.74 17.77
CA GLY A 263 4.72 -13.59 17.19
C GLY A 263 6.04 -13.96 16.49
N GLU A 264 6.82 -14.90 17.03
CA GLU A 264 8.10 -15.33 16.44
C GLU A 264 7.92 -16.09 15.12
N GLU A 265 6.81 -16.80 14.94
CA GLU A 265 6.49 -17.46 13.68
C GLU A 265 6.12 -16.43 12.61
N LYS A 266 5.27 -15.46 12.94
CA LYS A 266 4.96 -14.37 12.03
C LYS A 266 6.21 -13.55 11.67
N HIS A 267 7.10 -13.28 12.63
CA HIS A 267 8.37 -12.61 12.36
C HIS A 267 9.23 -13.38 11.34
N ARG A 268 9.30 -14.72 11.45
CA ARG A 268 9.99 -15.58 10.47
C ARG A 268 9.32 -15.52 9.09
N TYR A 269 7.99 -15.50 9.04
CA TYR A 269 7.25 -15.31 7.80
C TYR A 269 7.58 -13.96 7.14
N MET A 270 7.61 -12.87 7.91
CA MET A 270 7.97 -11.55 7.36
C MET A 270 9.42 -11.50 6.87
N ALA A 271 10.35 -12.16 7.58
CA ALA A 271 11.72 -12.32 7.09
C ALA A 271 11.78 -13.10 5.76
N LEU A 272 10.92 -14.09 5.55
CA LEU A 272 10.78 -14.81 4.28
C LEU A 272 10.29 -13.85 3.17
N CYS A 273 9.25 -13.06 3.42
CA CYS A 273 8.73 -12.07 2.47
C CYS A 273 9.84 -11.13 1.94
N HIS A 274 10.65 -10.56 2.84
CA HIS A 274 11.77 -9.69 2.45
C HIS A 274 12.83 -10.41 1.58
N LYS A 275 13.17 -11.66 1.93
CA LYS A 275 14.15 -12.45 1.17
C LYS A 275 13.64 -12.79 -0.23
N VAL A 276 12.36 -13.17 -0.33
CA VAL A 276 11.74 -13.56 -1.60
C VAL A 276 11.67 -12.38 -2.56
N LEU A 277 11.26 -11.20 -2.10
CA LEU A 277 11.19 -10.00 -2.95
C LEU A 277 12.57 -9.53 -3.41
N SER A 278 13.58 -9.66 -2.55
CA SER A 278 14.97 -9.36 -2.91
C SER A 278 15.51 -10.36 -3.96
N ARG A 279 15.24 -11.66 -3.79
CA ARG A 279 15.58 -12.71 -4.79
C ARG A 279 14.84 -12.51 -6.11
N SER A 280 13.57 -12.16 -6.05
CA SER A 280 12.71 -11.94 -7.22
C SER A 280 13.25 -10.82 -8.10
N GLN A 281 13.70 -9.71 -7.50
CA GLN A 281 14.31 -8.60 -8.24
C GLN A 281 15.64 -8.99 -8.92
N LEU A 282 16.45 -9.86 -8.29
CA LEU A 282 17.64 -10.41 -8.94
C LEU A 282 17.28 -11.30 -10.14
N ASN A 283 16.27 -12.15 -10.00
CA ASN A 283 15.78 -13.01 -11.09
C ASN A 283 15.11 -12.23 -12.23
N ALA A 284 14.65 -11.00 -11.96
CA ALA A 284 14.09 -10.12 -12.99
C ALA A 284 15.11 -9.75 -14.08
N ILE A 285 16.41 -9.72 -13.77
CA ILE A 285 17.49 -9.45 -14.73
C ILE A 285 17.49 -10.48 -15.87
N GLN A 286 17.30 -11.77 -15.53
CA GLN A 286 17.26 -12.83 -16.52
C GLN A 286 16.07 -12.63 -17.47
N VAL A 287 14.89 -12.35 -16.92
CA VAL A 287 13.69 -12.08 -17.71
C VAL A 287 13.87 -10.84 -18.60
N LEU A 288 14.54 -9.79 -18.12
CA LEU A 288 14.87 -8.60 -18.92
C LEU A 288 15.81 -8.91 -20.08
N ARG A 289 16.79 -9.80 -19.90
CA ARG A 289 17.69 -10.27 -20.97
C ARG A 289 16.94 -11.10 -22.01
N GLU A 290 16.14 -12.07 -21.57
CA GLU A 290 15.32 -12.92 -22.45
C GLU A 290 14.29 -12.10 -23.22
N ALA A 291 13.72 -11.07 -22.59
CA ALA A 291 12.84 -10.12 -23.25
C ALA A 291 13.57 -9.18 -24.22
N GLY A 292 14.91 -9.19 -24.30
CA GLY A 292 15.68 -8.28 -25.16
C GLY A 292 15.59 -6.81 -24.72
N VAL A 293 15.30 -6.56 -23.44
CA VAL A 293 15.33 -5.21 -22.84
C VAL A 293 16.77 -4.84 -22.47
N ILE A 294 17.49 -5.78 -21.85
CA ILE A 294 18.93 -5.69 -21.61
C ILE A 294 19.62 -6.36 -22.79
N VAL A 295 20.31 -5.58 -23.61
CA VAL A 295 21.01 -6.05 -24.82
C VAL A 295 22.51 -6.25 -24.60
N ASN A 296 23.07 -5.66 -23.55
CA ASN A 296 24.50 -5.68 -23.25
C ASN A 296 24.77 -6.41 -21.93
N ASN A 297 25.98 -6.95 -21.77
CA ASN A 297 26.40 -7.60 -20.53
C ASN A 297 26.68 -6.63 -19.36
N LEU A 298 26.67 -5.32 -19.63
CA LEU A 298 26.78 -4.29 -18.60
C LEU A 298 25.42 -4.10 -17.93
N VAL A 299 25.31 -4.58 -16.68
CA VAL A 299 24.10 -4.49 -15.85
C VAL A 299 24.52 -3.97 -14.49
N VAL A 300 23.74 -3.04 -13.94
CA VAL A 300 23.89 -2.63 -12.55
C VAL A 300 23.17 -3.64 -11.67
N VAL A 301 23.93 -4.56 -11.07
CA VAL A 301 23.35 -5.61 -10.22
C VAL A 301 22.44 -4.97 -9.16
N PRO A 302 21.14 -5.33 -9.11
CA PRO A 302 20.22 -4.91 -8.07
C PRO A 302 20.80 -5.30 -6.71
N ARG A 303 20.45 -4.50 -5.69
CA ARG A 303 20.90 -4.78 -4.33
C ARG A 303 20.18 -6.02 -3.82
N THR A 304 20.83 -6.73 -2.91
CA THR A 304 20.25 -7.90 -2.25
C THR A 304 19.19 -7.54 -1.21
N SER A 305 18.96 -6.24 -0.95
CA SER A 305 17.95 -5.74 -0.01
C SER A 305 16.96 -4.86 -0.75
N ASN A 306 15.70 -5.30 -0.75
CA ASN A 306 14.59 -4.59 -1.39
C ASN A 306 13.76 -3.82 -0.35
N LEU A 307 13.45 -2.56 -0.67
CA LEU A 307 12.62 -1.66 0.14
C LEU A 307 11.13 -1.74 -0.19
N SER A 308 10.72 -2.59 -1.11
CA SER A 308 9.35 -2.65 -1.62
C SER A 308 8.32 -2.94 -0.52
N LEU A 309 8.68 -3.66 0.55
CA LEU A 309 7.77 -3.88 1.70
C LEU A 309 7.55 -2.64 2.58
N ALA A 310 8.33 -1.57 2.36
CA ALA A 310 8.10 -0.26 2.94
C ALA A 310 7.26 0.66 2.02
N ASN A 311 6.82 0.18 0.85
CA ASN A 311 5.87 0.91 0.01
C ASN A 311 4.45 0.70 0.53
N ASN A 312 3.92 1.70 1.21
CA ASN A 312 2.63 1.59 1.87
C ASN A 312 1.46 1.87 0.91
N GLY A 313 0.32 1.23 1.12
CA GLY A 313 -0.93 1.56 0.44
C GLY A 313 -2.16 1.43 1.33
N THR A 314 -3.31 1.48 0.67
CA THR A 314 -4.60 1.18 1.29
C THR A 314 -5.22 0.00 0.56
N HIS A 315 -5.64 -1.02 1.30
CA HIS A 315 -6.44 -2.10 0.75
C HIS A 315 -7.90 -1.89 1.11
N VAL A 316 -8.80 -2.19 0.17
CA VAL A 316 -10.24 -2.11 0.40
C VAL A 316 -10.87 -3.44 0.08
N SER A 317 -11.43 -4.08 1.10
CA SER A 317 -12.20 -5.31 0.97
C SER A 317 -13.69 -5.00 0.91
N ILE A 318 -14.40 -5.62 -0.03
CA ILE A 318 -15.86 -5.61 -0.12
C ILE A 318 -16.39 -7.04 -0.02
N GLY A 319 -17.46 -7.25 0.73
CA GLY A 319 -18.12 -8.55 0.92
C GLY A 319 -19.53 -8.56 0.34
N SER A 320 -20.02 -9.76 -0.01
CA SER A 320 -21.42 -9.99 -0.35
C SER A 320 -22.07 -10.81 0.75
N ARG A 321 -23.08 -10.24 1.42
CA ARG A 321 -23.82 -10.92 2.49
C ARG A 321 -24.63 -12.10 1.97
N ARG A 322 -25.25 -11.98 0.80
CA ARG A 322 -26.01 -13.04 0.14
C ARG A 322 -25.13 -14.23 -0.23
N ILE A 323 -23.95 -13.98 -0.83
CA ILE A 323 -23.05 -15.09 -1.19
C ILE A 323 -22.51 -15.77 0.07
N THR A 324 -22.11 -14.97 1.06
CA THR A 324 -21.64 -15.47 2.36
C THR A 324 -22.71 -16.35 3.02
N ALA A 325 -23.95 -15.85 3.14
CA ALA A 325 -25.06 -16.60 3.73
C ALA A 325 -25.39 -17.90 2.97
N LEU A 326 -25.25 -17.94 1.64
CA LEU A 326 -25.45 -19.18 0.87
C LEU A 326 -24.40 -20.24 1.18
N LEU A 327 -23.14 -19.84 1.42
CA LEU A 327 -22.06 -20.73 1.78
C LEU A 327 -22.15 -21.17 3.25
N ASP A 328 -22.50 -20.26 4.17
CA ASP A 328 -22.77 -20.58 5.58
C ASP A 328 -23.91 -21.60 5.73
N ALA A 329 -24.97 -21.44 4.94
CA ALA A 329 -26.10 -22.37 4.94
C ALA A 329 -25.79 -23.73 4.27
N GLY A 330 -24.60 -23.91 3.69
CA GLY A 330 -24.24 -25.13 2.97
C GLY A 330 -25.15 -25.41 1.78
N SER A 331 -25.59 -24.37 1.06
CA SER A 331 -26.55 -24.50 -0.02
C SER A 331 -26.05 -25.46 -1.13
N PRO A 332 -26.87 -26.44 -1.57
CA PRO A 332 -26.47 -27.33 -2.67
C PRO A 332 -26.31 -26.60 -4.01
N HIS A 333 -26.90 -25.40 -4.14
CA HIS A 333 -26.88 -24.60 -5.37
C HIS A 333 -25.63 -23.74 -5.52
N PHE A 334 -24.95 -23.39 -4.42
CA PHE A 334 -23.74 -22.56 -4.45
C PHE A 334 -22.70 -23.13 -3.50
N ARG A 335 -21.66 -23.74 -4.08
CA ARG A 335 -20.60 -24.44 -3.37
C ARG A 335 -19.26 -23.70 -3.51
N PRO A 336 -18.23 -24.00 -2.72
CA PRO A 336 -16.92 -23.36 -2.83
C PRO A 336 -16.31 -23.41 -4.24
N GLU A 337 -16.59 -24.46 -5.02
CA GLU A 337 -16.13 -24.55 -6.41
C GLU A 337 -16.83 -23.50 -7.30
N HIS A 338 -18.11 -23.22 -7.04
CA HIS A 338 -18.85 -22.17 -7.75
C HIS A 338 -18.35 -20.78 -7.35
N GLU A 339 -18.05 -20.57 -6.06
CA GLU A 339 -17.40 -19.35 -5.56
C GLU A 339 -16.09 -19.08 -6.30
N LYS A 340 -15.27 -20.12 -6.50
CA LYS A 340 -13.98 -20.00 -7.17
C LYS A 340 -14.11 -19.67 -8.66
N VAL A 341 -14.99 -20.37 -9.39
CA VAL A 341 -15.26 -20.08 -10.81
C VAL A 341 -15.76 -18.64 -10.97
N LEU A 342 -16.72 -18.23 -10.14
CA LEU A 342 -17.28 -16.88 -10.21
C LEU A 342 -16.23 -15.81 -9.86
N GLY A 343 -15.48 -16.01 -8.78
CA GLY A 343 -14.51 -15.04 -8.28
C GLY A 343 -13.38 -14.77 -9.26
N ASP A 344 -12.81 -15.82 -9.85
CA ASP A 344 -11.75 -15.66 -10.85
C ASP A 344 -12.23 -14.93 -12.10
N LEU A 345 -13.47 -15.19 -12.54
CA LEU A 345 -14.05 -14.50 -13.68
C LEU A 345 -14.35 -13.02 -13.38
N VAL A 346 -14.83 -12.71 -12.18
CA VAL A 346 -15.01 -11.32 -11.73
C VAL A 346 -13.67 -10.58 -11.75
N ILE A 347 -12.59 -11.18 -11.25
CA ILE A 347 -11.25 -10.58 -11.30
C ILE A 347 -10.82 -10.36 -12.76
N LYS A 348 -10.99 -11.36 -13.63
CA LYS A 348 -10.70 -11.24 -15.07
C LYS A 348 -11.47 -10.11 -15.74
N ILE A 349 -12.72 -9.83 -15.36
CA ILE A 349 -13.47 -8.70 -15.90
C ILE A 349 -12.92 -7.39 -15.31
N PHE A 350 -12.82 -7.32 -13.98
CA PHE A 350 -12.45 -6.13 -13.23
C PHE A 350 -11.08 -5.56 -13.63
N GLU A 351 -10.09 -6.42 -13.89
CA GLU A 351 -8.72 -5.99 -14.23
C GLU A 351 -8.67 -5.09 -15.49
N HIS A 352 -9.67 -5.12 -16.38
CA HIS A 352 -9.76 -4.21 -17.53
C HIS A 352 -10.05 -2.75 -17.14
N PHE A 353 -10.64 -2.53 -15.97
CA PHE A 353 -11.10 -1.23 -15.45
C PHE A 353 -10.10 -0.56 -14.49
N LEU A 354 -9.03 -1.27 -14.08
CA LEU A 354 -7.96 -0.72 -13.22
C LEU A 354 -7.43 0.67 -13.64
N PRO A 355 -7.31 1.03 -14.94
CA PRO A 355 -6.85 2.36 -15.34
C PRO A 355 -7.77 3.52 -14.93
N LEU A 356 -9.02 3.24 -14.53
CA LEU A 356 -9.95 4.23 -13.99
C LEU A 356 -9.65 4.60 -12.53
N PHE A 357 -8.74 3.90 -11.87
CA PHE A 357 -8.31 4.20 -10.50
C PHE A 357 -6.95 4.89 -10.47
N VAL A 358 -5.98 4.32 -11.19
CA VAL A 358 -4.56 4.73 -11.13
C VAL A 358 -4.37 6.15 -11.65
N GLY A 359 -3.92 7.04 -10.77
CA GLY A 359 -3.73 8.46 -11.03
C GLY A 359 -5.01 9.30 -10.96
N LEU A 360 -6.19 8.68 -10.97
CA LEU A 360 -7.48 9.40 -10.90
C LEU A 360 -7.93 9.62 -9.46
N TYR A 361 -7.88 8.57 -8.63
CA TYR A 361 -8.29 8.61 -7.22
C TYR A 361 -7.13 8.50 -6.25
N SER A 362 -6.13 7.68 -6.58
CA SER A 362 -4.90 7.57 -5.80
C SER A 362 -3.69 7.65 -6.72
N ALA A 363 -2.57 8.12 -6.19
CA ALA A 363 -1.33 8.24 -6.93
C ALA A 363 -0.12 8.18 -6.00
N ALA A 364 1.06 8.03 -6.59
CA ALA A 364 2.33 8.01 -5.89
C ALA A 364 3.40 8.72 -6.73
N PRO A 365 3.30 10.06 -6.89
CA PRO A 365 4.18 10.76 -7.80
C PRO A 365 5.64 10.64 -7.35
N TYR A 366 6.53 10.36 -8.30
CA TYR A 366 7.94 10.17 -8.03
C TYR A 366 8.79 10.70 -9.18
N ARG A 367 9.96 11.25 -8.86
CA ARG A 367 10.89 11.82 -9.82
C ARG A 367 12.12 10.91 -9.92
N LEU A 368 12.36 10.39 -11.13
CA LEU A 368 13.51 9.57 -11.49
C LEU A 368 14.50 10.40 -12.29
N ASP A 369 15.72 10.58 -11.79
CA ASP A 369 16.76 11.31 -12.54
C ASP A 369 17.28 10.47 -13.70
N TYR A 370 17.98 11.11 -14.63
CA TYR A 370 18.54 10.40 -15.78
C TYR A 370 19.40 9.21 -15.33
N SER A 371 20.24 9.38 -14.32
CA SER A 371 21.11 8.33 -13.77
C SER A 371 20.38 7.13 -13.21
N ASP A 372 19.08 7.24 -12.94
CA ASP A 372 18.29 6.16 -12.40
C ASP A 372 17.70 5.25 -13.50
N PHE A 373 17.74 5.67 -14.78
CA PHE A 373 17.15 4.98 -15.95
C PHE A 373 17.85 3.69 -16.41
N HIS A 374 18.30 2.90 -15.44
CA HIS A 374 18.71 1.52 -15.63
C HIS A 374 17.48 0.62 -15.72
N PRO A 375 17.28 -0.17 -16.80
CA PRO A 375 16.10 -1.03 -16.93
C PRO A 375 15.94 -2.02 -15.77
N GLU A 376 17.05 -2.54 -15.24
CA GLU A 376 17.10 -3.44 -14.08
C GLU A 376 16.70 -2.78 -12.75
N ARG A 377 16.53 -1.45 -12.73
CA ARG A 377 16.02 -0.70 -11.57
C ARG A 377 14.64 -0.14 -11.84
N VAL A 378 14.48 0.63 -12.93
CA VAL A 378 13.22 1.36 -13.24
C VAL A 378 12.06 0.45 -13.55
N LEU A 379 12.32 -0.73 -14.14
CA LEU A 379 11.24 -1.67 -14.43
C LEU A 379 10.80 -2.48 -13.20
N GLY A 380 11.45 -2.30 -12.05
CA GLY A 380 11.04 -2.90 -10.78
C GLY A 380 10.68 -4.38 -10.92
N PHE A 381 9.43 -4.70 -10.63
CA PHE A 381 8.88 -6.06 -10.72
C PHE A 381 8.15 -6.37 -12.03
N LEU A 382 8.00 -5.41 -12.93
CA LEU A 382 7.31 -5.59 -14.22
C LEU A 382 7.76 -6.82 -15.03
N PRO A 383 9.03 -7.29 -14.98
CA PRO A 383 9.42 -8.53 -15.66
C PRO A 383 8.63 -9.77 -15.20
N HIS A 384 8.20 -9.79 -13.94
CA HIS A 384 7.39 -10.88 -13.36
C HIS A 384 5.89 -10.61 -13.43
N GLU A 385 5.47 -9.42 -13.88
CA GLU A 385 4.06 -9.00 -13.91
C GLU A 385 3.51 -8.85 -15.34
N LEU A 386 4.40 -8.69 -16.33
CA LEU A 386 4.05 -8.54 -17.73
C LEU A 386 4.67 -9.64 -18.59
N HIS A 387 3.97 -9.99 -19.66
CA HIS A 387 4.53 -10.81 -20.72
C HIS A 387 5.64 -10.02 -21.45
N SER A 388 6.71 -10.71 -21.88
CA SER A 388 7.91 -10.12 -22.51
C SER A 388 7.61 -9.15 -23.66
N SER A 389 6.60 -9.44 -24.48
CA SER A 389 6.11 -8.54 -25.52
C SER A 389 5.64 -7.19 -24.97
N HIS A 390 4.72 -7.17 -23.99
CA HIS A 390 4.20 -5.92 -23.43
C HIS A 390 5.28 -5.18 -22.62
N LEU A 391 6.14 -5.92 -21.90
CA LEU A 391 7.28 -5.34 -21.19
C LEU A 391 8.20 -4.55 -22.12
N ARG A 392 8.59 -5.13 -23.27
CA ARG A 392 9.39 -4.42 -24.29
C ARG A 392 8.69 -3.20 -24.84
N MET A 393 7.40 -3.32 -25.14
CA MET A 393 6.61 -2.23 -25.71
C MET A 393 6.47 -1.07 -24.72
N LEU A 394 6.21 -1.39 -23.46
CA LEU A 394 6.16 -0.45 -22.34
C LEU A 394 7.51 0.24 -22.18
N TRP A 395 8.61 -0.51 -22.07
CA TRP A 395 9.95 0.05 -21.94
C TRP A 395 10.32 0.99 -23.09
N ARG A 396 10.03 0.60 -24.35
CA ARG A 396 10.29 1.46 -25.51
C ARG A 396 9.51 2.77 -25.44
N ASN A 397 8.23 2.72 -25.06
CA ASN A 397 7.41 3.91 -24.88
C ASN A 397 7.94 4.78 -23.73
N TRP A 398 8.43 4.16 -22.66
CA TRP A 398 8.99 4.87 -21.51
C TRP A 398 10.30 5.58 -21.86
N LYS A 399 11.22 4.92 -22.58
CA LYS A 399 12.42 5.58 -23.10
C LYS A 399 12.09 6.80 -23.96
N ALA A 400 11.00 6.76 -24.73
CA ALA A 400 10.53 7.90 -25.50
C ALA A 400 9.96 9.02 -24.61
N LYS A 401 9.15 8.67 -23.58
CA LYS A 401 8.62 9.63 -22.59
C LYS A 401 9.74 10.36 -21.85
N ALA A 402 10.71 9.61 -21.33
CA ALA A 402 11.89 10.12 -20.63
C ALA A 402 12.93 10.79 -21.56
N ARG A 403 12.62 10.92 -22.86
CA ARG A 403 13.47 11.52 -23.90
C ARG A 403 14.88 10.92 -23.95
N LEU A 404 15.04 9.61 -23.73
CA LEU A 404 16.35 8.95 -23.72
C LEU A 404 16.90 8.68 -25.14
N ASN A 405 16.06 8.75 -26.15
CA ASN A 405 16.47 8.53 -27.54
C ASN A 405 17.34 9.70 -28.05
N LEU A 406 18.36 9.40 -28.85
CA LEU A 406 19.20 10.38 -29.56
C LEU A 406 18.81 10.44 -31.04
N LEU A 407 18.90 9.29 -31.73
CA LEU A 407 18.44 9.06 -33.10
C LEU A 407 17.40 7.92 -33.13
N PRO A 408 16.61 7.77 -34.21
CA PRO A 408 15.72 6.63 -34.37
C PRO A 408 16.48 5.30 -34.22
N GLY A 409 16.10 4.49 -33.23
CA GLY A 409 16.72 3.18 -32.96
C GLY A 409 17.87 3.19 -31.95
N THR A 410 18.43 4.35 -31.59
CA THR A 410 19.50 4.46 -30.58
C THR A 410 19.02 5.18 -29.33
N SER A 411 19.08 4.51 -28.17
CA SER A 411 18.79 5.09 -26.86
C SER A 411 20.06 5.28 -26.05
N LEU A 412 20.21 6.46 -25.43
CA LEU A 412 21.30 6.76 -24.52
C LEU A 412 20.82 6.48 -23.10
N THR A 413 20.76 5.21 -22.72
CA THR A 413 20.53 4.82 -21.32
C THR A 413 21.80 5.04 -20.50
N PRO A 414 21.69 5.27 -19.18
CA PRO A 414 22.85 5.38 -18.30
C PRO A 414 23.80 4.19 -18.45
N MET A 415 25.10 4.46 -18.37
CA MET A 415 26.15 3.45 -18.47
C MET A 415 26.51 2.85 -17.10
N GLY A 416 26.13 3.48 -15.99
CA GLY A 416 26.31 2.96 -14.64
C GLY A 416 27.29 3.77 -13.80
N PRO A 417 28.50 4.09 -14.28
CA PRO A 417 29.38 4.99 -13.57
C PRO A 417 28.77 6.40 -13.48
N ARG A 418 28.33 6.79 -12.27
CA ARG A 418 27.62 8.06 -11.99
C ARG A 418 28.30 9.32 -12.51
N TRP A 419 29.63 9.32 -12.66
CA TRP A 419 30.35 10.49 -13.19
C TRP A 419 30.18 10.60 -14.71
N ILE A 420 30.11 9.47 -15.43
CA ILE A 420 29.83 9.46 -16.87
C ILE A 420 28.37 9.85 -17.11
N ASP A 421 27.46 9.28 -16.33
CA ASP A 421 26.03 9.56 -16.47
C ASP A 421 25.74 11.04 -16.23
N ARG A 422 26.42 11.69 -15.27
CA ARG A 422 26.34 13.14 -15.05
C ARG A 422 26.84 13.98 -16.23
N ILE A 423 27.92 13.55 -16.89
CA ILE A 423 28.41 14.23 -18.11
C ILE A 423 27.37 14.11 -19.21
N ILE A 424 26.85 12.90 -19.43
CA ILE A 424 25.81 12.64 -20.43
C ILE A 424 24.55 13.47 -20.15
N GLU A 425 24.10 13.48 -18.90
CA GLU A 425 22.95 14.25 -18.44
C GLU A 425 23.08 15.73 -18.81
N THR A 426 24.26 16.31 -18.51
CA THR A 426 24.57 17.72 -18.75
C THR A 426 24.67 18.04 -20.25
N VAL A 427 25.46 17.25 -21.00
CA VAL A 427 25.74 17.48 -22.43
C VAL A 427 24.49 17.28 -23.27
N PHE A 428 23.73 16.20 -23.04
CA PHE A 428 22.55 15.85 -23.82
C PHE A 428 21.24 16.35 -23.21
N ARG A 429 21.31 17.14 -22.11
CA ARG A 429 20.17 17.71 -21.39
C ARG A 429 19.10 16.67 -21.06
N LYS A 430 19.54 15.46 -20.72
CA LYS A 430 18.63 14.41 -20.23
C LYS A 430 18.28 14.77 -18.79
N ARG A 431 17.01 14.59 -18.41
CA ARG A 431 16.56 14.88 -17.02
C ARG A 431 15.95 13.64 -16.35
N GLY A 432 15.66 12.59 -17.11
CA GLY A 432 14.88 11.45 -16.65
C GLY A 432 13.39 11.69 -16.84
N ASP A 433 12.57 11.25 -15.88
CA ASP A 433 11.11 11.29 -15.98
C ASP A 433 10.44 11.60 -14.65
N ARG A 434 9.15 11.88 -14.74
CA ARG A 434 8.24 11.99 -13.62
C ARG A 434 7.14 10.95 -13.75
N VAL A 435 7.01 10.10 -12.74
CA VAL A 435 6.10 8.95 -12.72
C VAL A 435 4.83 9.32 -11.95
N PRO A 436 3.62 9.11 -12.51
CA PRO A 436 2.34 9.24 -11.82
C PRO A 436 2.18 8.43 -10.54
N ASP A 437 2.44 7.14 -10.64
CA ASP A 437 2.29 6.20 -9.54
C ASP A 437 3.45 5.22 -9.58
N TYR A 438 4.53 5.59 -8.88
CA TYR A 438 5.74 4.77 -8.84
C TYR A 438 5.61 3.57 -7.91
N ARG A 439 4.69 3.62 -6.92
CA ARG A 439 4.42 2.47 -6.04
C ARG A 439 4.02 1.25 -6.87
N LEU A 440 3.13 1.42 -7.85
CA LEU A 440 2.68 0.32 -8.72
C LEU A 440 3.74 -0.20 -9.71
N ILE A 441 4.93 0.40 -9.75
CA ILE A 441 6.08 -0.08 -10.53
C ILE A 441 7.13 -0.73 -9.61
N ASP A 442 7.37 -0.09 -8.45
CA ASP A 442 8.41 -0.45 -7.49
C ASP A 442 7.96 -1.52 -6.48
N TYR A 443 6.65 -1.74 -6.36
CA TYR A 443 6.04 -2.80 -5.56
C TYR A 443 5.49 -3.91 -6.45
N LEU A 444 5.78 -5.17 -6.09
CA LEU A 444 5.17 -6.33 -6.74
C LEU A 444 3.67 -6.34 -6.39
N VAL A 445 2.81 -6.12 -7.39
CA VAL A 445 1.35 -6.00 -7.19
C VAL A 445 0.57 -7.03 -8.00
N ALA A 446 1.11 -7.55 -9.10
CA ALA A 446 0.37 -8.39 -10.04
C ALA A 446 1.22 -9.52 -10.64
N LEU A 447 1.52 -10.56 -9.85
CA LEU A 447 2.27 -11.74 -10.32
C LEU A 447 1.61 -12.35 -11.56
N ALA A 448 2.42 -12.58 -12.60
CA ALA A 448 1.95 -13.20 -13.83
C ALA A 448 1.85 -14.72 -13.69
N SER A 449 0.87 -15.31 -14.37
CA SER A 449 0.76 -16.76 -14.52
C SER A 449 1.97 -17.37 -15.23
N THR A 450 2.21 -18.66 -15.02
CA THR A 450 3.10 -19.45 -15.90
C THR A 450 2.31 -19.95 -17.12
N ASP A 451 2.99 -20.54 -18.10
CA ASP A 451 2.33 -21.12 -19.27
C ASP A 451 1.49 -22.37 -18.92
N ARG A 452 1.73 -22.99 -17.75
CA ARG A 452 1.04 -24.21 -17.30
C ARG A 452 0.03 -23.97 -16.18
N SER A 453 0.24 -22.94 -15.36
CA SER A 453 -0.56 -22.68 -14.17
C SER A 453 -1.14 -21.26 -14.22
N PRO A 454 -2.36 -21.09 -14.75
CA PRO A 454 -3.08 -19.82 -14.69
C PRO A 454 -3.44 -19.41 -13.27
N ALA A 455 -3.42 -18.10 -13.01
CA ALA A 455 -3.85 -17.54 -11.74
C ALA A 455 -5.38 -17.55 -11.52
N LEU A 456 -6.15 -17.51 -12.63
CA LEU A 456 -7.59 -17.16 -12.63
C LEU A 456 -8.43 -18.07 -13.55
N ASP A 457 -8.08 -19.35 -13.66
CA ASP A 457 -8.81 -20.31 -14.52
C ASP A 457 -10.14 -20.82 -13.92
N GLY A 458 -10.51 -20.40 -12.71
CA GLY A 458 -11.75 -20.81 -12.03
C GLY A 458 -11.67 -22.20 -11.40
N THR A 459 -10.53 -22.90 -11.53
CA THR A 459 -10.38 -24.22 -10.94
C THR A 459 -9.89 -24.13 -9.49
N PRO A 460 -10.41 -24.95 -8.56
CA PRO A 460 -9.89 -25.01 -7.20
C PRO A 460 -8.39 -25.33 -7.19
N GLY A 461 -7.65 -24.64 -6.31
CA GLY A 461 -6.21 -24.86 -6.14
C GLY A 461 -5.30 -24.19 -7.19
N ASN A 462 -5.85 -23.40 -8.13
CA ASN A 462 -5.05 -22.79 -9.21
C ASN A 462 -3.93 -21.88 -8.73
N GLN A 463 -4.19 -21.03 -7.73
CA GLN A 463 -3.18 -20.17 -7.13
C GLN A 463 -2.07 -20.97 -6.46
N GLN A 464 -2.38 -22.09 -5.80
CA GLN A 464 -1.38 -22.96 -5.18
C GLN A 464 -0.48 -23.62 -6.22
N ARG A 465 -1.05 -24.04 -7.37
CA ARG A 465 -0.26 -24.58 -8.50
C ARG A 465 0.67 -23.52 -9.08
N LEU A 466 0.17 -22.31 -9.30
CA LEU A 466 0.98 -21.18 -9.76
C LEU A 466 2.11 -20.87 -8.77
N LEU A 467 1.81 -20.81 -7.47
CA LEU A 467 2.82 -20.58 -6.43
C LEU A 467 3.90 -21.67 -6.40
N GLY A 468 3.52 -22.94 -6.64
CA GLY A 468 4.47 -24.04 -6.81
C GLY A 468 5.42 -23.81 -7.99
N ASP A 469 4.87 -23.49 -9.16
CA ASP A 469 5.69 -23.20 -10.36
C ASP A 469 6.62 -21.99 -10.13
N LEU A 470 6.12 -20.92 -9.52
CA LEU A 470 6.90 -19.69 -9.28
C LEU A 470 8.03 -19.91 -8.26
N ASP A 471 7.82 -20.79 -7.28
CA ASP A 471 8.85 -21.20 -6.32
C ASP A 471 9.94 -22.04 -7.00
N ASP A 472 9.56 -22.99 -7.85
CA ASP A 472 10.51 -23.79 -8.64
C ASP A 472 11.33 -22.92 -9.62
N LEU A 473 10.74 -21.84 -10.14
CA LEU A 473 11.43 -20.81 -10.95
C LEU A 473 12.24 -19.81 -10.10
N GLY A 474 12.17 -19.89 -8.77
CA GLY A 474 12.82 -18.97 -7.84
C GLY A 474 12.26 -17.54 -7.84
N VAL A 475 11.11 -17.30 -8.48
CA VAL A 475 10.48 -15.97 -8.63
C VAL A 475 9.73 -15.56 -7.38
N PHE A 476 9.05 -16.51 -6.74
CA PHE A 476 8.25 -16.29 -5.53
C PHE A 476 8.44 -17.46 -4.55
N ASP A 477 7.66 -17.53 -3.47
CA ASP A 477 7.70 -18.63 -2.50
C ASP A 477 6.30 -19.19 -2.27
N ARG A 478 6.19 -20.53 -2.19
CA ARG A 478 4.91 -21.23 -2.07
C ARG A 478 4.18 -20.98 -0.75
N GLY A 479 4.89 -20.56 0.29
CA GLY A 479 4.35 -20.22 1.61
C GLY A 479 3.77 -18.81 1.67
N MET A 480 3.98 -17.98 0.65
CA MET A 480 3.44 -16.62 0.60
C MET A 480 2.06 -16.55 -0.08
N SER A 481 1.27 -15.54 0.28
CA SER A 481 0.05 -15.22 -0.46
C SER A 481 0.37 -14.74 -1.87
N LEU A 482 -0.33 -15.23 -2.89
CA LEU A 482 -0.24 -14.71 -4.26
C LEU A 482 -0.62 -13.22 -4.30
N TYR A 483 0.16 -12.43 -5.03
CA TYR A 483 -0.03 -10.99 -5.20
C TYR A 483 -0.84 -10.71 -6.47
N LEU A 484 -2.02 -10.13 -6.27
CA LEU A 484 -2.94 -9.69 -7.33
C LEU A 484 -3.45 -8.28 -7.00
N PRO A 485 -3.70 -7.43 -8.00
CA PRO A 485 -4.26 -6.11 -7.76
C PRO A 485 -5.68 -6.24 -7.19
N PHE A 486 -6.49 -7.15 -7.73
CA PHE A 486 -7.81 -7.49 -7.21
C PHE A 486 -7.82 -8.96 -6.80
N LYS A 487 -8.09 -9.23 -5.54
CA LYS A 487 -7.95 -10.56 -4.94
C LYS A 487 -9.27 -11.04 -4.37
N GLN A 488 -9.64 -12.28 -4.67
CA GLN A 488 -10.81 -12.92 -4.06
C GLN A 488 -10.55 -13.19 -2.57
N ARG A 489 -11.51 -12.81 -1.74
CA ARG A 489 -11.61 -13.22 -0.34
C ARG A 489 -12.56 -14.42 -0.32
N GLU A 490 -11.98 -15.62 -0.32
CA GLU A 490 -12.72 -16.89 -0.32
C GLU A 490 -13.33 -17.14 1.06
N HIS A 491 -14.60 -17.53 1.11
CA HIS A 491 -15.34 -17.80 2.34
C HIS A 491 -14.61 -18.81 3.24
N ALA A 492 -14.14 -19.92 2.67
CA ALA A 492 -13.44 -20.97 3.42
C ALA A 492 -12.15 -20.49 4.13
N LYS A 493 -11.55 -19.39 3.68
CA LYS A 493 -10.32 -18.82 4.26
C LYS A 493 -10.58 -17.62 5.16
N MET A 494 -11.56 -16.79 4.78
CA MET A 494 -11.77 -15.47 5.37
C MET A 494 -13.01 -15.40 6.26
N GLY A 495 -13.91 -16.39 6.19
CA GLY A 495 -15.22 -16.37 6.84
C GLY A 495 -16.28 -15.55 6.08
N PHE A 496 -15.93 -14.94 4.94
CA PHE A 496 -16.86 -14.23 4.07
C PHE A 496 -16.43 -14.35 2.60
N SER A 497 -17.38 -14.22 1.68
CA SER A 497 -17.12 -14.16 0.24
C SER A 497 -17.06 -12.72 -0.25
N GLY A 498 -15.96 -12.34 -0.91
CA GLY A 498 -15.76 -10.97 -1.37
C GLY A 498 -14.53 -10.76 -2.23
N PHE A 499 -14.14 -9.49 -2.37
CA PHE A 499 -12.95 -9.08 -3.12
C PHE A 499 -12.21 -7.98 -2.41
N GLU A 500 -10.90 -7.93 -2.63
CA GLU A 500 -10.01 -6.93 -2.07
C GLU A 500 -9.22 -6.24 -3.18
N ALA A 501 -9.28 -4.91 -3.18
CA ALA A 501 -8.43 -4.05 -3.98
C ALA A 501 -7.12 -3.74 -3.26
N ARG A 502 -5.99 -3.92 -3.95
CA ARG A 502 -4.62 -3.73 -3.42
C ARG A 502 -3.78 -2.71 -4.21
N TRP A 503 -4.38 -2.01 -5.18
CA TRP A 503 -3.68 -1.04 -6.04
C TRP A 503 -3.71 0.40 -5.52
N PHE A 504 -4.43 0.72 -4.44
CA PHE A 504 -4.50 2.10 -3.99
C PHE A 504 -3.19 2.55 -3.32
N SER A 505 -2.69 3.68 -3.80
CA SER A 505 -1.48 4.33 -3.29
C SER A 505 -1.85 5.38 -2.25
N LEU A 506 -1.57 6.68 -2.50
CA LEU A 506 -1.97 7.77 -1.61
C LEU A 506 -3.23 8.48 -2.13
N PHE A 507 -4.22 8.67 -1.25
CA PHE A 507 -5.40 9.49 -1.48
C PHE A 507 -5.17 10.94 -0.99
N PRO A 508 -5.40 11.96 -1.85
CA PRO A 508 -5.34 13.36 -1.40
C PRO A 508 -6.37 13.71 -0.33
N SER A 509 -7.59 13.18 -0.45
CA SER A 509 -8.71 13.35 0.47
C SER A 509 -9.39 12.01 0.75
N LEU A 510 -9.74 11.75 2.01
CA LEU A 510 -10.48 10.55 2.38
C LEU A 510 -11.91 10.60 1.81
N GLY A 511 -12.54 11.77 1.87
CA GLY A 511 -13.91 11.93 1.37
C GLY A 511 -13.99 12.02 -0.15
N LYS A 512 -13.20 12.90 -0.76
CA LYS A 512 -13.34 13.14 -2.21
C LYS A 512 -12.77 12.01 -3.04
N ASP A 513 -11.71 11.34 -2.57
CA ASP A 513 -10.99 10.35 -3.36
C ASP A 513 -11.23 8.92 -2.88
N LEU A 514 -11.00 8.61 -1.60
CA LEU A 514 -11.20 7.24 -1.10
C LEU A 514 -12.67 6.82 -1.21
N ALA A 515 -13.62 7.62 -0.71
CA ALA A 515 -15.05 7.25 -0.78
C ALA A 515 -15.52 6.96 -2.21
N ARG A 516 -15.19 7.85 -3.16
CA ARG A 516 -15.57 7.69 -4.57
C ARG A 516 -14.89 6.50 -5.24
N ALA A 517 -13.64 6.20 -4.88
CA ALA A 517 -12.96 5.01 -5.37
C ALA A 517 -13.63 3.71 -4.87
N VAL A 518 -14.07 3.68 -3.61
CA VAL A 518 -14.79 2.52 -3.05
C VAL A 518 -16.14 2.34 -3.73
N ASP A 519 -16.92 3.42 -3.92
CA ASP A 519 -18.21 3.34 -4.62
C ASP A 519 -18.04 2.83 -6.07
N LEU A 520 -17.01 3.32 -6.77
CA LEU A 520 -16.69 2.82 -8.12
C LEU A 520 -16.27 1.35 -8.11
N GLN A 521 -15.49 0.90 -7.12
CA GLN A 521 -15.14 -0.52 -6.96
C GLN A 521 -16.38 -1.39 -6.77
N VAL A 522 -17.35 -0.94 -5.96
CA VAL A 522 -18.62 -1.65 -5.75
C VAL A 522 -19.42 -1.72 -7.04
N LEU A 523 -19.59 -0.60 -7.74
CA LEU A 523 -20.30 -0.56 -9.02
C LEU A 523 -19.70 -1.52 -10.05
N LEU A 524 -18.37 -1.50 -10.20
CA LEU A 524 -17.68 -2.34 -11.18
C LEU A 524 -17.72 -3.82 -10.81
N THR A 525 -17.74 -4.15 -9.52
CA THR A 525 -17.90 -5.54 -9.05
C THR A 525 -19.30 -6.04 -9.35
N ALA A 526 -20.33 -5.23 -9.10
CA ALA A 526 -21.70 -5.55 -9.47
C ALA A 526 -21.87 -5.66 -11.00
N LEU A 527 -21.29 -4.74 -11.77
CA LEU A 527 -21.28 -4.81 -13.23
C LEU A 527 -20.63 -6.10 -13.74
N ALA A 528 -19.52 -6.54 -13.15
CA ALA A 528 -18.91 -7.83 -13.50
C ALA A 528 -19.87 -9.00 -13.24
N MET A 529 -20.55 -9.03 -12.08
CA MET A 529 -21.56 -10.05 -11.78
C MET A 529 -22.71 -10.06 -12.80
N LYS A 530 -23.19 -8.87 -13.21
CA LYS A 530 -24.22 -8.72 -14.24
C LYS A 530 -23.75 -9.24 -15.60
N LEU A 531 -22.53 -8.91 -16.01
CA LEU A 531 -22.00 -9.37 -17.30
C LEU A 531 -21.84 -10.89 -17.34
N ILE A 532 -21.47 -11.51 -16.23
CA ILE A 532 -21.39 -12.98 -16.10
C ILE A 532 -22.79 -13.59 -16.22
N SER A 533 -23.81 -13.03 -15.55
CA SER A 533 -25.18 -13.53 -15.66
C SER A 533 -25.77 -13.35 -17.07
N GLN A 534 -25.25 -12.42 -17.86
CA GLN A 534 -25.58 -12.21 -19.27
C GLN A 534 -24.77 -13.07 -20.25
N GLY A 535 -23.89 -13.95 -19.75
CA GLY A 535 -23.20 -14.96 -20.56
C GLY A 535 -21.73 -14.69 -20.85
N VAL A 536 -21.08 -13.75 -20.17
CA VAL A 536 -19.59 -13.68 -20.19
C VAL A 536 -19.04 -14.89 -19.44
N THR A 537 -18.09 -15.59 -20.05
CA THR A 537 -17.47 -16.82 -19.51
C THR A 537 -15.94 -16.73 -19.48
N HIS A 538 -15.28 -17.74 -18.89
CA HIS A 538 -13.82 -17.85 -18.93
C HIS A 538 -13.25 -17.90 -20.37
N ASP A 539 -14.00 -18.43 -21.34
CA ASP A 539 -13.57 -18.53 -22.73
C ASP A 539 -13.49 -17.16 -23.43
N ASP A 540 -14.28 -16.19 -22.96
CA ASP A 540 -14.24 -14.81 -23.48
C ASP A 540 -12.99 -14.07 -23.01
N ILE A 541 -12.38 -14.53 -21.91
CA ILE A 541 -11.16 -13.96 -21.30
C ILE A 541 -10.15 -15.08 -21.01
N PRO A 542 -9.40 -15.53 -22.04
CA PRO A 542 -8.48 -16.66 -21.92
C PRO A 542 -7.40 -16.51 -20.84
N ASP A 543 -6.97 -17.65 -20.30
CA ASP A 543 -6.06 -17.78 -19.15
C ASP A 543 -4.56 -17.64 -19.45
N ALA A 544 -4.18 -17.52 -20.72
CA ALA A 544 -2.78 -17.44 -21.09
C ALA A 544 -2.11 -16.18 -20.50
N ARG A 545 -0.86 -16.33 -20.01
CA ARG A 545 -0.01 -15.24 -19.50
C ARG A 545 0.01 -14.01 -20.41
N PHE A 546 -0.04 -14.22 -21.73
CA PHE A 546 -0.14 -13.13 -22.70
C PHE A 546 -1.42 -12.31 -22.56
N THR A 547 -2.57 -12.97 -22.44
CA THR A 547 -3.90 -12.35 -22.33
C THR A 547 -4.06 -11.64 -20.98
N GLU A 548 -3.55 -12.24 -19.91
CA GLU A 548 -3.45 -11.60 -18.59
C GLU A 548 -2.67 -10.28 -18.68
N SER A 549 -1.52 -10.31 -19.36
CA SER A 549 -0.72 -9.12 -19.60
C SER A 549 -1.42 -8.09 -20.49
N GLU A 550 -2.19 -8.50 -21.50
CA GLU A 550 -2.98 -7.56 -22.33
C GLU A 550 -3.99 -6.77 -21.51
N ARG A 551 -4.62 -7.44 -20.54
CA ARG A 551 -5.63 -6.87 -19.65
C ARG A 551 -5.00 -5.92 -18.62
N ARG A 552 -3.90 -6.34 -17.98
CA ARG A 552 -3.24 -5.56 -16.91
C ARG A 552 -2.36 -4.41 -17.42
N GLN A 553 -1.86 -4.46 -18.66
CA GLN A 553 -0.89 -3.46 -19.13
C GLN A 553 -1.36 -2.02 -18.98
N PHE A 554 -2.67 -1.74 -19.10
CA PHE A 554 -3.17 -0.37 -19.04
C PHE A 554 -3.05 0.22 -17.64
N MET A 555 -3.08 -0.62 -16.58
CA MET A 555 -2.76 -0.21 -15.22
C MET A 555 -1.33 0.33 -15.15
N PHE A 556 -0.37 -0.42 -15.67
CA PHE A 556 1.04 -0.03 -15.68
C PHE A 556 1.36 1.12 -16.64
N VAL A 557 0.63 1.22 -17.77
CA VAL A 557 0.68 2.37 -18.67
C VAL A 557 0.23 3.63 -17.95
N ALA A 558 -0.85 3.57 -17.16
CA ALA A 558 -1.31 4.67 -16.32
C ALA A 558 -0.29 5.01 -15.21
N ALA A 559 0.18 4.00 -14.48
CA ALA A 559 1.16 4.16 -13.39
C ALA A 559 2.47 4.81 -13.87
N ALA A 560 3.00 4.35 -15.00
CA ALA A 560 4.19 4.91 -15.63
C ALA A 560 3.94 6.25 -16.36
N GLY A 561 2.68 6.71 -16.48
CA GLY A 561 2.33 7.94 -17.20
C GLY A 561 2.58 7.88 -18.70
N LEU A 562 2.45 6.68 -19.28
CA LEU A 562 2.57 6.45 -20.71
C LEU A 562 1.24 6.73 -21.40
N ARG A 563 1.30 7.20 -22.64
CA ARG A 563 0.09 7.58 -23.39
C ARG A 563 -0.63 6.41 -24.03
N THR A 564 0.06 5.29 -24.27
CA THR A 564 -0.47 4.21 -25.09
C THR A 564 -0.08 2.82 -24.63
N GLY A 565 -1.02 1.88 -24.67
CA GLY A 565 -0.83 0.44 -24.61
C GLY A 565 -0.98 -0.22 -25.99
N TYR A 566 -0.79 -1.54 -26.05
CA TYR A 566 -0.88 -2.31 -27.30
C TYR A 566 -1.70 -3.58 -27.14
N VAL A 567 -2.68 -3.77 -28.01
CA VAL A 567 -3.55 -4.96 -28.02
C VAL A 567 -3.37 -5.70 -29.32
N ARG A 568 -3.25 -7.03 -29.26
CA ARG A 568 -3.09 -7.88 -30.44
C ARG A 568 -4.40 -7.94 -31.23
N ILE A 569 -4.32 -7.66 -32.52
CA ILE A 569 -5.46 -7.68 -33.46
C ILE A 569 -5.36 -8.78 -34.53
N LYS A 570 -4.21 -9.46 -34.64
CA LYS A 570 -3.94 -10.55 -35.60
C LYS A 570 -3.11 -11.66 -34.96
N GLY A 571 -3.30 -12.91 -35.39
CA GLY A 571 -2.54 -14.10 -34.96
C GLY A 571 -3.42 -15.29 -34.55
N ASP A 572 -2.77 -16.43 -34.28
CA ASP A 572 -3.41 -17.77 -34.12
C ASP A 572 -3.84 -18.10 -32.68
N ARG A 573 -3.48 -17.27 -31.70
CA ARG A 573 -3.89 -17.48 -30.30
C ARG A 573 -5.33 -17.03 -30.06
N PRO A 574 -6.07 -17.67 -29.12
CA PRO A 574 -7.42 -17.24 -28.77
C PRO A 574 -7.42 -15.75 -28.36
N ARG A 575 -8.42 -15.02 -28.85
CA ARG A 575 -8.56 -13.57 -28.62
C ARG A 575 -9.36 -13.34 -27.35
N ASN A 576 -8.94 -12.35 -26.57
CA ASN A 576 -9.77 -11.80 -25.50
C ASN A 576 -10.98 -11.08 -26.13
N ARG A 577 -12.12 -11.78 -26.19
CA ARG A 577 -13.36 -11.30 -26.80
C ARG A 577 -13.95 -10.15 -26.00
N PHE A 578 -13.81 -10.21 -24.67
CA PHE A 578 -14.27 -9.14 -23.80
C PHE A 578 -13.49 -7.83 -24.03
N LEU A 579 -12.16 -7.89 -24.10
CA LEU A 579 -11.34 -6.71 -24.43
C LEU A 579 -11.68 -6.17 -25.82
N ALA A 580 -11.94 -7.03 -26.81
CA ALA A 580 -12.39 -6.58 -28.13
C ALA A 580 -13.73 -5.81 -28.06
N ARG A 581 -14.66 -6.24 -27.20
CA ARG A 581 -15.93 -5.53 -26.93
C ARG A 581 -15.67 -4.15 -26.30
N LEU A 582 -14.79 -4.05 -25.31
CA LEU A 582 -14.42 -2.76 -24.69
C LEU A 582 -13.76 -1.81 -25.70
N LEU A 583 -12.91 -2.34 -26.59
CA LEU A 583 -12.23 -1.54 -27.60
C LEU A 583 -13.17 -1.02 -28.69
N ALA A 584 -14.34 -1.64 -28.90
CA ALA A 584 -15.34 -1.13 -29.84
C ALA A 584 -15.85 0.26 -29.42
N ASP A 585 -15.87 0.54 -28.11
CA ASP A 585 -16.24 1.85 -27.56
C ASP A 585 -15.05 2.82 -27.48
N THR A 586 -13.84 2.42 -27.89
CA THR A 586 -12.63 3.24 -27.83
C THR A 586 -12.40 4.00 -29.15
N ALA A 587 -12.48 5.33 -29.14
CA ALA A 587 -12.49 6.17 -30.34
C ALA A 587 -11.22 6.07 -31.20
N LYS A 588 -10.03 5.88 -30.60
CA LYS A 588 -8.75 5.82 -31.31
C LYS A 588 -8.01 4.51 -31.04
N THR A 589 -8.35 3.48 -31.81
CA THR A 589 -7.52 2.29 -31.97
C THR A 589 -6.90 2.31 -33.37
N ARG A 590 -5.56 2.26 -33.45
CA ARG A 590 -4.85 2.33 -34.74
C ARG A 590 -3.91 1.14 -34.91
N PRO A 591 -3.86 0.47 -36.07
CA PRO A 591 -2.83 -0.51 -36.35
C PRO A 591 -1.44 0.09 -36.11
N SER A 592 -0.59 -0.63 -35.40
CA SER A 592 0.78 -0.21 -35.14
C SER A 592 1.66 -0.50 -36.36
N HIS A 593 2.28 0.55 -36.91
CA HIS A 593 3.25 0.38 -37.99
C HIS A 593 4.49 -0.41 -37.58
N LEU A 594 4.90 -0.28 -36.30
CA LEU A 594 6.08 -0.98 -35.78
C LEU A 594 5.76 -2.42 -35.37
N TYR A 595 4.57 -2.65 -34.82
CA TYR A 595 4.14 -3.95 -34.33
C TYR A 595 2.94 -4.39 -35.17
N ARG A 596 3.21 -4.96 -36.36
CA ARG A 596 2.19 -5.18 -37.42
C ARG A 596 0.96 -6.00 -37.01
N THR A 597 1.07 -6.79 -35.95
CA THR A 597 -0.03 -7.63 -35.41
C THR A 597 -0.80 -6.97 -34.26
N TYR A 598 -0.46 -5.73 -33.89
CA TYR A 598 -1.01 -5.00 -32.75
C TYR A 598 -1.72 -3.73 -33.19
N ALA A 599 -2.77 -3.37 -32.45
CA ALA A 599 -3.31 -2.02 -32.40
C ALA A 599 -2.64 -1.26 -31.25
N LYS A 600 -2.30 -0.01 -31.52
CA LYS A 600 -1.94 0.99 -30.52
C LYS A 600 -3.22 1.62 -29.99
N VAL A 601 -3.39 1.62 -28.68
CA VAL A 601 -4.56 2.13 -27.96
C VAL A 601 -4.10 3.27 -27.05
N TYR A 602 -4.72 4.43 -27.17
CA TYR A 602 -4.42 5.58 -26.31
C TYR A 602 -5.14 5.44 -24.97
N LEU A 603 -4.45 5.75 -23.87
CA LEU A 603 -4.96 5.57 -22.52
C LEU A 603 -6.21 6.42 -22.26
N ASP A 604 -6.20 7.69 -22.66
CA ASP A 604 -7.33 8.60 -22.46
C ASP A 604 -8.54 8.12 -23.26
N ASP A 605 -8.34 7.77 -24.55
CA ASP A 605 -9.42 7.23 -25.39
C ASP A 605 -9.96 5.88 -24.84
N TYR A 606 -9.10 5.06 -24.21
CA TYR A 606 -9.51 3.82 -23.55
C TYR A 606 -10.34 4.09 -22.30
N ARG A 607 -9.92 5.04 -21.44
CA ARG A 607 -10.69 5.47 -20.24
C ARG A 607 -12.06 6.01 -20.63
N ASP A 608 -12.12 6.84 -21.66
CA ASP A 608 -13.39 7.35 -22.20
C ASP A 608 -14.27 6.21 -22.76
N GLY A 609 -13.65 5.21 -23.39
CA GLY A 609 -14.35 4.01 -23.87
C GLY A 609 -14.91 3.16 -22.72
N LEU A 610 -14.13 2.97 -21.65
CA LEU A 610 -14.59 2.28 -20.45
C LEU A 610 -15.75 3.03 -19.78
N LEU A 611 -15.68 4.35 -19.70
CA LEU A 611 -16.77 5.17 -19.14
C LEU A 611 -18.07 4.98 -19.94
N ARG A 612 -18.02 5.09 -21.28
CA ARG A 612 -19.17 4.82 -22.15
C ARG A 612 -19.71 3.40 -21.99
N PHE A 613 -18.82 2.42 -21.83
CA PHE A 613 -19.21 1.04 -21.60
C PHE A 613 -19.95 0.89 -20.27
N ILE A 614 -19.46 1.49 -19.19
CA ILE A 614 -20.11 1.48 -17.87
C ILE A 614 -21.48 2.16 -17.94
N GLU A 615 -21.57 3.32 -18.56
CA GLU A 615 -22.83 4.06 -18.73
C GLU A 615 -23.88 3.25 -19.52
N ARG A 616 -23.46 2.50 -20.54
CA ARG A 616 -24.37 1.67 -21.36
C ARG A 616 -24.75 0.37 -20.66
N GLU A 617 -23.77 -0.40 -20.22
CA GLU A 617 -23.97 -1.76 -19.71
C GLU A 617 -24.40 -1.78 -18.24
N GLY A 618 -24.10 -0.71 -17.50
CA GLY A 618 -24.44 -0.52 -16.10
C GLY A 618 -25.52 0.52 -15.84
N ALA A 619 -26.23 1.03 -16.86
CA ALA A 619 -27.24 2.09 -16.70
C ALA A 619 -28.26 1.81 -15.57
N ASP A 620 -28.80 0.60 -15.56
CA ASP A 620 -29.73 0.09 -14.55
C ASP A 620 -29.09 -0.03 -13.15
N LEU A 621 -27.81 -0.40 -13.07
CA LEU A 621 -27.07 -0.44 -11.80
C LEU A 621 -26.79 0.96 -11.28
N ILE A 622 -26.41 1.90 -12.15
CA ILE A 622 -26.16 3.30 -11.79
C ILE A 622 -27.45 3.92 -11.23
N GLU A 623 -28.59 3.66 -11.87
CA GLU A 623 -29.89 4.11 -11.39
C GLU A 623 -30.28 3.42 -10.08
N ALA A 624 -30.21 2.08 -10.03
CA ALA A 624 -30.62 1.32 -8.86
C ALA A 624 -29.75 1.58 -7.61
N PHE A 625 -28.48 1.96 -7.80
CA PHE A 625 -27.54 2.20 -6.70
C PHE A 625 -27.39 3.70 -6.37
N ASP A 626 -28.10 4.58 -7.09
CA ASP A 626 -27.97 6.03 -7.02
C ASP A 626 -26.52 6.55 -7.19
N MET A 627 -25.82 6.02 -8.19
CA MET A 627 -24.39 6.28 -8.42
C MET A 627 -24.10 7.29 -9.54
N HIS A 628 -25.09 8.11 -9.93
CA HIS A 628 -24.90 9.15 -10.96
C HIS A 628 -23.75 10.11 -10.61
N ALA A 629 -23.69 10.55 -9.35
CA ALA A 629 -22.62 11.43 -8.88
C ALA A 629 -21.23 10.79 -8.95
N VAL A 630 -21.13 9.45 -8.80
CA VAL A 630 -19.88 8.71 -8.93
C VAL A 630 -19.40 8.70 -10.39
N ILE A 631 -20.32 8.51 -11.33
CA ILE A 631 -20.02 8.55 -12.77
C ILE A 631 -19.65 9.96 -13.23
N ASP A 632 -20.34 10.99 -12.72
CA ASP A 632 -20.02 12.39 -13.02
C ASP A 632 -18.64 12.79 -12.47
N ASP A 633 -18.32 12.36 -11.25
CA ASP A 633 -16.99 12.53 -10.65
C ASP A 633 -15.91 11.81 -11.48
N LEU A 634 -16.14 10.55 -11.87
CA LEU A 634 -15.21 9.81 -12.73
C LEU A 634 -14.98 10.55 -14.06
N ARG A 635 -16.03 11.05 -14.69
CA ARG A 635 -15.94 11.82 -15.94
C ARG A 635 -15.10 13.09 -15.78
N ALA A 636 -15.28 13.83 -14.68
CA ALA A 636 -14.48 15.01 -14.38
C ALA A 636 -12.99 14.65 -14.17
N ARG A 637 -12.71 13.52 -13.50
CA ARG A 637 -11.36 13.08 -13.16
C ARG A 637 -10.53 12.61 -14.35
N VAL A 638 -11.16 12.13 -15.43
CA VAL A 638 -10.41 11.77 -16.66
C VAL A 638 -9.61 12.96 -17.20
N ALA A 639 -10.07 14.21 -17.00
CA ALA A 639 -9.33 15.42 -17.35
C ALA A 639 -8.24 15.81 -16.33
N GLY A 640 -8.46 15.51 -15.05
CA GLY A 640 -7.48 15.71 -13.99
C GLY A 640 -7.89 15.11 -12.65
N GLY A 641 -7.02 14.29 -12.07
CA GLY A 641 -7.29 13.55 -10.83
C GLY A 641 -6.18 13.70 -9.78
N ALA A 642 -6.16 12.77 -8.83
CA ALA A 642 -5.29 12.76 -7.65
C ALA A 642 -3.81 12.97 -7.98
N GLU A 643 -3.31 12.35 -9.05
CA GLU A 643 -1.92 12.51 -9.47
C GLU A 643 -1.55 13.98 -9.74
N GLN A 644 -2.40 14.69 -10.48
CA GLN A 644 -2.12 16.08 -10.87
C GLN A 644 -2.19 17.01 -9.67
N GLU A 645 -3.07 16.72 -8.70
CA GLU A 645 -3.16 17.44 -7.44
C GLU A 645 -1.89 17.29 -6.61
N LEU A 646 -1.46 16.06 -6.35
CA LEU A 646 -0.25 15.78 -5.58
C LEU A 646 0.99 16.41 -6.23
N ASP A 647 1.16 16.26 -7.54
CA ASP A 647 2.27 16.87 -8.28
C ASP A 647 2.25 18.40 -8.21
N ARG A 648 1.07 19.02 -8.35
CA ARG A 648 0.92 20.47 -8.25
C ARG A 648 1.33 20.99 -6.88
N GLU A 649 0.97 20.30 -5.80
CA GLU A 649 1.36 20.67 -4.44
C GLU A 649 2.87 20.57 -4.22
N VAL A 650 3.51 19.49 -4.70
CA VAL A 650 4.97 19.35 -4.63
C VAL A 650 5.65 20.49 -5.40
N ARG A 651 5.23 20.74 -6.65
CA ARG A 651 5.78 21.83 -7.47
C ARG A 651 5.60 23.21 -6.84
N ALA A 652 4.42 23.49 -6.29
CA ALA A 652 4.13 24.75 -5.61
C ALA A 652 5.07 24.97 -4.42
N SER A 653 5.30 23.93 -3.62
CA SER A 653 6.20 23.99 -2.47
C SER A 653 7.68 24.16 -2.84
N LEU A 654 8.08 23.70 -4.03
CA LEU A 654 9.41 23.90 -4.62
C LEU A 654 9.54 25.20 -5.42
N ARG A 655 8.42 25.89 -5.69
CA ARG A 655 8.34 27.08 -6.56
C ARG A 655 8.86 26.82 -7.98
N VAL A 656 8.59 25.62 -8.51
CA VAL A 656 8.95 25.23 -9.89
C VAL A 656 7.70 25.10 -10.76
N ARG A 657 7.80 25.43 -12.05
CA ARG A 657 6.67 25.30 -12.98
C ARG A 657 6.45 23.85 -13.44
N ASP A 658 7.51 23.06 -13.51
CA ASP A 658 7.51 21.69 -14.00
C ASP A 658 8.46 20.85 -13.14
N SER A 659 8.02 19.66 -12.75
CA SER A 659 8.71 18.72 -11.86
C SER A 659 10.04 18.25 -12.42
N LEU A 660 10.23 18.31 -13.74
CA LEU A 660 11.52 18.05 -14.39
C LEU A 660 12.55 19.17 -14.18
N HIS A 661 12.21 20.30 -13.55
CA HIS A 661 13.19 21.34 -13.19
C HIS A 661 13.81 21.14 -11.80
N ALA A 662 13.28 20.22 -11.00
CA ALA A 662 13.93 19.75 -9.79
C ALA A 662 14.65 18.41 -10.07
N ASP A 663 15.77 18.18 -9.39
CA ASP A 663 16.37 16.86 -9.30
C ASP A 663 15.44 15.91 -8.51
N GLY A 664 15.58 14.62 -8.77
CA GLY A 664 14.77 13.54 -8.20
C GLY A 664 14.78 13.56 -6.69
N ARG A 665 15.97 13.67 -6.11
CA ARG A 665 16.14 13.66 -4.65
C ARG A 665 15.42 14.84 -3.98
N THR A 666 15.55 16.05 -4.53
CA THR A 666 14.88 17.25 -4.02
C THR A 666 13.36 17.15 -4.13
N TYR A 667 12.86 16.67 -5.27
CA TYR A 667 11.42 16.46 -5.47
C TYR A 667 10.87 15.43 -4.49
N ASN A 668 11.49 14.25 -4.41
CA ASN A 668 10.99 13.13 -3.60
C ASN A 668 11.03 13.47 -2.09
N ARG A 669 12.12 14.08 -1.60
CA ARG A 669 12.19 14.56 -0.21
C ARG A 669 11.13 15.61 0.12
N ARG A 670 10.82 16.48 -0.85
CA ARG A 670 9.77 17.48 -0.64
C ARG A 670 8.39 16.84 -0.60
N ALA A 671 8.12 15.86 -1.47
CA ALA A 671 6.88 15.08 -1.44
C ALA A 671 6.71 14.38 -0.08
N GLU A 672 7.75 13.68 0.41
CA GLU A 672 7.74 13.04 1.73
C GLU A 672 7.42 14.01 2.87
N ARG A 673 8.00 15.22 2.83
CA ARG A 673 7.72 16.25 3.82
C ARG A 673 6.26 16.70 3.78
N LEU A 674 5.70 16.93 2.58
CA LEU A 674 4.29 17.30 2.41
C LEU A 674 3.37 16.20 2.95
N TYR A 675 3.68 14.92 2.69
CA TYR A 675 2.91 13.79 3.21
C TYR A 675 2.93 13.75 4.74
N ARG A 676 4.13 13.91 5.32
CA ARG A 676 4.34 13.90 6.77
C ARG A 676 3.69 15.08 7.49
N GLU A 677 3.63 16.25 6.87
CA GLU A 677 3.20 17.50 7.51
C GLU A 677 1.81 17.95 7.05
N ASP A 678 1.66 18.34 5.79
CA ASP A 678 0.46 19.00 5.25
C ASP A 678 -0.70 18.01 5.04
N PHE A 679 -0.45 16.88 4.39
CA PHE A 679 -1.49 15.87 4.14
C PHE A 679 -1.93 15.23 5.45
N ARG A 680 -0.98 14.90 6.34
CA ARG A 680 -1.29 14.43 7.69
C ARG A 680 -2.24 15.37 8.44
N ARG A 681 -2.03 16.70 8.34
CA ARG A 681 -2.96 17.68 8.92
C ARG A 681 -4.31 17.65 8.22
N ARG A 682 -4.33 17.68 6.88
CA ARG A 682 -5.56 17.66 6.08
C ARG A 682 -6.43 16.44 6.39
N HIS A 683 -5.87 15.23 6.38
CA HIS A 683 -6.59 14.00 6.70
C HIS A 683 -7.13 14.00 8.13
N ARG A 684 -6.36 14.55 9.09
CA ARG A 684 -6.84 14.70 10.48
C ARG A 684 -7.98 15.71 10.56
N ASP A 685 -7.88 16.84 9.88
CA ASP A 685 -8.89 17.90 9.91
C ASP A 685 -10.18 17.44 9.18
N GLU A 686 -10.06 16.68 8.09
CA GLU A 686 -11.18 15.97 7.44
C GLU A 686 -11.86 14.98 8.40
N ALA A 687 -11.07 14.20 9.14
CA ALA A 687 -11.60 13.25 10.12
C ALA A 687 -12.35 13.95 11.27
N ILE A 688 -11.81 15.05 11.79
CA ILE A 688 -12.48 15.87 12.82
C ILE A 688 -13.82 16.38 12.29
N HIS A 689 -13.85 16.87 11.05
CA HIS A 689 -15.08 17.37 10.44
C HIS A 689 -16.15 16.27 10.36
N ARG A 690 -15.79 15.07 9.87
CA ARG A 690 -16.70 13.92 9.77
C ARG A 690 -17.26 13.48 11.13
N VAL A 691 -16.41 13.36 12.14
CA VAL A 691 -16.85 13.01 13.52
C VAL A 691 -17.78 14.09 14.08
N ALA A 692 -17.47 15.37 13.83
CA ALA A 692 -18.33 16.47 14.28
C ALA A 692 -19.70 16.47 13.57
N GLU A 693 -19.77 16.10 12.29
CA GLU A 693 -21.04 15.94 11.57
C GLU A 693 -21.88 14.78 12.09
N GLU A 694 -21.27 13.66 12.44
CA GLU A 694 -21.99 12.53 13.06
C GLU A 694 -22.62 12.93 14.40
N LEU A 695 -21.85 13.59 15.25
CA LEU A 695 -22.30 14.07 16.57
C LEU A 695 -23.41 15.13 16.45
N ARG A 696 -23.40 15.96 15.39
CA ARG A 696 -24.48 16.93 15.09
C ARG A 696 -25.81 16.26 14.72
N GLY A 697 -25.75 15.08 14.10
CA GLY A 697 -26.95 14.31 13.77
C GLY A 697 -27.75 13.88 15.00
N ASP A 698 -27.10 13.83 16.17
CA ASP A 698 -27.68 13.39 17.44
C ASP A 698 -27.90 14.52 18.47
N ALA A 699 -27.39 15.74 18.22
CA ALA A 699 -27.59 16.91 19.09
C ALA A 699 -27.51 18.27 18.34
N ALA A 700 -28.31 19.25 18.78
CA ALA A 700 -28.22 20.64 18.32
C ALA A 700 -26.98 21.33 18.94
N GLU A 701 -26.05 21.73 18.06
CA GLU A 701 -24.73 22.37 18.26
C GLU A 701 -23.57 21.46 18.73
N PRO A 702 -22.46 21.34 17.97
CA PRO A 702 -21.23 20.74 18.48
C PRO A 702 -20.34 21.82 19.12
N PRO A 703 -19.54 21.47 20.13
CA PRO A 703 -18.50 22.35 20.60
C PRO A 703 -17.33 22.22 19.64
N PHE A 704 -17.30 23.04 18.58
CA PHE A 704 -16.09 23.19 17.75
C PHE A 704 -14.89 23.65 18.63
N THR A 705 -15.17 24.19 19.82
CA THR A 705 -14.23 24.52 20.89
C THR A 705 -13.58 23.30 21.57
N LEU A 706 -14.19 22.11 21.57
CA LEU A 706 -13.60 20.90 22.18
C LEU A 706 -12.43 20.32 21.40
N PHE A 707 -12.31 20.62 20.10
CA PHE A 707 -11.24 20.11 19.24
C PHE A 707 -10.02 21.04 19.17
N GLN A 708 -9.96 22.09 20.00
CA GLN A 708 -8.77 22.94 20.16
C GLN A 708 -7.58 22.11 20.68
N ASN A 709 -6.36 22.40 20.23
CA ASN A 709 -5.14 21.63 20.54
C ASN A 709 -4.65 21.86 22.00
N ASP A 710 -5.47 21.54 23.00
CA ASP A 710 -5.09 21.59 24.41
C ASP A 710 -4.77 20.17 24.94
N PRO A 711 -3.51 19.85 25.27
CA PRO A 711 -3.14 18.53 25.80
C PRO A 711 -3.96 18.10 27.03
N THR A 712 -4.43 19.04 27.85
CA THR A 712 -5.20 18.74 29.08
C THR A 712 -6.59 18.16 28.80
N THR A 713 -7.17 18.45 27.63
CA THR A 713 -8.47 17.92 27.20
C THR A 713 -8.34 16.66 26.34
N LEU A 714 -7.11 16.19 26.08
CA LEU A 714 -6.88 15.06 25.17
C LEU A 714 -7.52 13.75 25.63
N PRO A 715 -7.43 13.33 26.91
CA PRO A 715 -8.14 12.14 27.37
C PRO A 715 -9.66 12.26 27.21
N GLU A 716 -10.26 13.42 27.45
CA GLU A 716 -11.71 13.58 27.28
C GLU A 716 -12.12 13.52 25.81
N ARG A 717 -11.33 14.12 24.91
CA ARG A 717 -11.55 14.02 23.46
C ARG A 717 -11.46 12.60 22.94
N ILE A 718 -10.43 11.85 23.37
CA ILE A 718 -10.31 10.44 23.01
C ILE A 718 -11.52 9.68 23.56
N GLY A 719 -11.94 9.98 24.79
CA GLY A 719 -13.14 9.39 25.39
C GLY A 719 -14.39 9.58 24.54
N LEU A 720 -14.64 10.80 24.05
CA LEU A 720 -15.77 11.09 23.16
C LEU A 720 -15.70 10.29 21.85
N LEU A 721 -14.51 10.18 21.24
CA LEU A 721 -14.33 9.36 20.04
C LEU A 721 -14.54 7.86 20.35
N LEU A 722 -14.08 7.38 21.50
CA LEU A 722 -14.36 6.01 21.95
C LEU A 722 -15.86 5.77 22.14
N ASP A 723 -16.63 6.75 22.61
CA ASP A 723 -18.08 6.64 22.73
C ASP A 723 -18.72 6.44 21.36
N THR A 724 -18.35 7.27 20.36
CA THR A 724 -18.86 7.09 18.97
C THR A 724 -18.47 5.74 18.36
N LEU A 725 -17.25 5.28 18.63
CA LEU A 725 -16.77 3.99 18.14
C LEU A 725 -17.45 2.82 18.86
N ALA A 726 -17.86 2.99 20.12
CA ALA A 726 -18.61 1.98 20.86
C ALA A 726 -19.96 1.72 20.19
N ASP A 727 -20.65 2.79 19.74
CA ASP A 727 -21.92 2.69 19.04
C ASP A 727 -21.76 1.95 17.70
N ASP A 728 -20.77 2.34 16.88
CA ASP A 728 -20.46 1.65 15.61
C ASP A 728 -20.17 0.15 15.82
N LEU A 729 -19.38 -0.16 16.85
CA LEU A 729 -18.98 -1.50 17.23
C LEU A 729 -20.12 -2.36 17.80
N ASN A 730 -21.17 -1.73 18.33
CA ASN A 730 -22.34 -2.42 18.86
C ASN A 730 -23.40 -2.64 17.77
N GLN A 731 -23.56 -1.69 16.84
CA GLN A 731 -24.44 -1.84 15.67
C GLN A 731 -24.00 -3.00 14.78
N ASN A 732 -22.69 -3.21 14.63
CA ASN A 732 -22.13 -4.34 13.89
C ASN A 732 -22.39 -5.73 14.53
N ARG A 733 -22.73 -5.80 15.82
CA ARG A 733 -23.03 -7.08 16.50
C ARG A 733 -24.49 -7.50 16.40
N SER A 734 -25.41 -6.57 16.10
CA SER A 734 -26.81 -6.93 15.88
C SER A 734 -27.06 -7.56 14.50
N THR A 735 -26.06 -7.54 13.62
CA THR A 735 -26.14 -7.95 12.21
C THR A 735 -25.28 -9.18 11.88
N SER A 736 -24.37 -9.59 12.80
CA SER A 736 -23.63 -10.86 12.80
C SER A 736 -24.32 -11.90 13.67
#